data_AF-A0A6A6MK67-F1
#
_entry.id   AF-A0A6A6MK67-F1
#
_cell.length_a   1.000
_cell.length_b   1.000
_cell.length_c   1.000
_cell.angle_alpha   90.00
_cell.angle_beta   90.00
_cell.angle_gamma   90.00
#
_symmetry.space_group_name_H-M   'P 1'
#
loop_
_entity.id
_entity.type
_entity.pdbx_description
1 polymer ?
#
loop_
_entity_poly.entity_id
_entity_poly.type
_entity_poly.pdbx_seq_one_letter_code
_entity_poly.pdbx_strand_id
1 'polypeptide(L)'
;MYIKKSRSTPRAINASRRNLGYLSCGTGNPIDDCWRCDPNWEKNRQRLADCAIGFGKNAIGGRDGKIYVVTDSSDHDPVKPKLGTLRYAVIQDEPLWIIFARDMTIKLKEELIMNSFKTIDGRGASVHIAGGPCITIQFVSNIIIHGLHIHDCKQGGNAYVRDSPRHYGWRTISDGDGVSIFGGSHIWVDHNSLSNCNDGLVDAIHGSTAITISNNFMTHHDKVMLLGHSNAYTQDKNMQVTIAFNHFGEGLVQRMPRCRHGYFHVVNNDYTHWEMYAIGGSAAPTINSQGNRFVAPDNRFSKEVTKYEDAPESEWRSWNWRSEGDLMVNGAFFTASGAGASSSYAKASSLSARPSSLVVALLLYKAGGQPTPLLLQYGKKIPQTPFSHPPMEAAHNATTATTNFSGDLYAHYQIANQNSRELPKPDVQIITSGGIRIPAHSSVLASVSSVLENIIERPRKHSSSERIIPILGVPCDAVAAFVGFIYSFRCGEEELEKYGIHLLALSHVYLVPNLKQRCAKAVGELLTIENVVDVLQLARLCDAPDLYLKCMKFVSGHFKAVEKTEGWKFMQIMTHGWSSRFSNSSMKLNRGKREQGGIGRSRACMELSVAMDCLEHICTEGCMTSGRMTCSPPRKEARAKFSTCQGIQLLIKHFAACRNRVNGGCFRCKRMWQLLRLHSSMCDQLESCKVPLCRQFKLKMQQEKKGDDALWRLLVKKVVSARVMSSLKLLKRKREEQLRETIQDHGIRTFRL
;
A
#
# COMPACT_ATOMS: atom_id res chain seq x y z
N MET A 1 -71.86 13.57 7.25
CA MET A 1 -72.04 15.03 7.49
C MET A 1 -70.91 15.52 8.39
N TYR A 2 -70.56 16.81 8.35
CA TYR A 2 -69.62 17.43 9.30
C TYR A 2 -70.29 17.71 10.65
N ILE A 3 -69.49 17.81 11.72
CA ILE A 3 -69.60 18.82 12.81
C ILE A 3 -68.24 18.84 13.55
N LYS A 4 -67.84 20.00 14.10
CA LYS A 4 -66.48 20.18 14.67
C LYS A 4 -66.47 21.22 15.81
N LYS A 5 -65.99 20.81 17.00
CA LYS A 5 -65.52 21.62 18.15
C LYS A 5 -66.49 22.64 18.81
N SER A 6 -66.72 22.46 20.11
CA SER A 6 -66.07 23.25 21.18
C SER A 6 -66.28 22.56 22.56
N ARG A 7 -65.70 22.98 23.69
CA ARG A 7 -64.29 23.10 24.13
C ARG A 7 -64.30 23.66 25.57
N SER A 8 -64.09 22.83 26.59
CA SER A 8 -63.65 23.28 27.94
C SER A 8 -62.91 22.13 28.68
N THR A 9 -62.17 22.47 29.73
CA THR A 9 -61.15 21.65 30.44
C THR A 9 -61.22 21.98 31.97
N PRO A 10 -60.39 21.48 32.92
CA PRO A 10 -59.18 20.64 32.83
C PRO A 10 -59.01 19.54 33.93
N ARG A 11 -57.78 18.99 34.05
CA ARG A 11 -57.21 18.09 35.11
C ARG A 11 -57.61 16.59 35.05
N ALA A 12 -56.72 15.63 35.36
CA ALA A 12 -55.24 15.71 35.44
C ALA A 12 -54.57 14.33 35.30
N ILE A 13 -53.69 14.17 34.29
CA ILE A 13 -52.60 13.18 34.27
C ILE A 13 -51.39 13.85 33.62
N ASN A 14 -50.46 14.40 34.42
CA ASN A 14 -49.28 15.08 33.88
C ASN A 14 -48.10 15.13 34.86
N ALA A 15 -47.64 13.95 35.31
CA ALA A 15 -46.56 13.80 36.30
C ALA A 15 -45.61 12.64 35.93
N SER A 16 -44.93 12.74 34.79
CA SER A 16 -43.87 11.78 34.40
C SER A 16 -42.90 12.30 33.33
N ARG A 17 -43.39 13.10 32.37
CA ARG A 17 -42.63 13.59 31.20
C ARG A 17 -41.54 14.66 31.46
N ARG A 18 -40.98 14.77 32.68
CA ARG A 18 -39.94 15.76 33.01
C ARG A 18 -38.59 15.21 33.49
N ASN A 19 -38.47 13.91 33.78
CA ASN A 19 -37.20 13.31 34.25
C ASN A 19 -36.44 12.50 33.17
N LEU A 20 -36.66 12.79 31.88
CA LEU A 20 -35.80 12.32 30.78
C LEU A 20 -34.61 13.25 30.50
N GLY A 21 -34.32 14.18 31.42
CA GLY A 21 -33.01 14.81 31.52
C GLY A 21 -31.98 13.81 32.04
N TYR A 22 -31.59 12.86 31.18
CA TYR A 22 -30.44 11.99 31.41
C TYR A 22 -29.23 12.88 31.69
N LEU A 23 -28.46 12.56 32.74
CA LEU A 23 -27.34 13.38 33.20
C LEU A 23 -26.40 13.70 32.03
N SER A 24 -26.36 14.97 31.62
CA SER A 24 -25.49 15.44 30.54
C SER A 24 -24.56 16.49 31.11
N CYS A 25 -23.27 16.34 30.86
CA CYS A 25 -22.23 17.21 31.40
C CYS A 25 -21.98 18.39 30.45
N GLY A 26 -22.92 18.63 29.53
CA GLY A 26 -22.80 19.57 28.43
C GLY A 26 -21.89 19.10 27.28
N THR A 27 -21.27 17.91 27.38
CA THR A 27 -20.35 17.44 26.32
C THR A 27 -21.10 17.00 25.06
N GLY A 28 -22.29 16.41 25.24
CA GLY A 28 -23.10 15.85 24.15
C GLY A 28 -22.67 14.46 23.68
N ASN A 29 -21.52 13.95 24.16
CA ASN A 29 -21.04 12.59 23.96
C ASN A 29 -21.78 11.68 24.95
N PRO A 30 -22.66 10.76 24.48
CA PRO A 30 -23.55 10.00 25.36
C PRO A 30 -22.82 8.99 26.26
N ILE A 31 -21.61 8.56 25.87
CA ILE A 31 -20.79 7.66 26.70
C ILE A 31 -20.28 8.45 27.90
N ASP A 32 -19.61 9.57 27.65
CA ASP A 32 -18.98 10.38 28.67
C ASP A 32 -19.99 11.08 29.57
N ASP A 33 -21.07 11.61 29.00
CA ASP A 33 -22.18 12.21 29.76
C ASP A 33 -22.76 11.22 30.78
N CYS A 34 -22.85 9.93 30.45
CA CYS A 34 -23.42 8.90 31.32
C CYS A 34 -22.61 8.62 32.61
N TRP A 35 -21.28 8.72 32.59
CA TRP A 35 -20.42 8.41 33.77
C TRP A 35 -19.60 9.59 34.30
N ARG A 36 -19.07 10.48 33.45
CA ARG A 36 -18.22 11.61 33.90
C ARG A 36 -18.99 12.66 34.69
N CYS A 37 -20.32 12.66 34.57
CA CYS A 37 -21.23 13.48 35.37
C CYS A 37 -21.35 13.03 36.83
N ASP A 38 -20.82 11.88 37.22
CA ASP A 38 -20.83 11.44 38.61
C ASP A 38 -19.64 12.05 39.37
N PRO A 39 -19.85 13.03 40.27
CA PRO A 39 -18.75 13.59 41.06
C PRO A 39 -18.16 12.57 42.05
N ASN A 40 -18.80 11.40 42.23
CA ASN A 40 -18.31 10.26 42.99
C ASN A 40 -17.93 9.07 42.09
N TRP A 41 -17.59 9.28 40.80
CA TRP A 41 -17.19 8.20 39.88
C TRP A 41 -16.08 7.29 40.43
N GLU A 42 -15.20 7.81 41.30
CA GLU A 42 -14.14 7.04 41.98
C GLU A 42 -14.68 5.98 42.95
N LYS A 43 -15.83 6.26 43.58
CA LYS A 43 -16.57 5.32 44.45
C LYS A 43 -17.51 4.44 43.62
N ASN A 44 -18.05 5.00 42.53
CA ASN A 44 -19.03 4.36 41.65
C ASN A 44 -18.38 3.75 40.38
N ARG A 45 -17.10 3.35 40.42
CA ARG A 45 -16.30 3.01 39.22
C ARG A 45 -17.00 2.06 38.24
N GLN A 46 -17.66 1.03 38.78
CA GLN A 46 -18.33 -0.03 38.03
C GLN A 46 -19.50 0.47 37.17
N ARG A 47 -20.13 1.60 37.53
CA ARG A 47 -21.20 2.28 36.75
C ARG A 47 -20.78 2.59 35.30
N LEU A 48 -19.48 2.71 35.01
CA LEU A 48 -18.97 2.88 33.65
C LEU A 48 -19.51 1.80 32.69
N ALA A 49 -19.65 0.56 33.15
CA ALA A 49 -20.10 -0.56 32.32
C ALA A 49 -21.53 -0.40 31.78
N ASP A 50 -22.37 0.41 32.43
CA ASP A 50 -23.75 0.68 32.00
C ASP A 50 -23.83 1.80 30.93
N CYS A 51 -22.69 2.44 30.61
CA CYS A 51 -22.57 3.55 29.66
C CYS A 51 -22.08 3.15 28.26
N ALA A 52 -21.86 1.85 28.03
CA ALA A 52 -21.47 1.33 26.73
C ALA A 52 -22.60 1.48 25.69
N ILE A 53 -22.25 1.79 24.43
CA ILE A 53 -23.20 1.97 23.33
C ILE A 53 -22.83 1.08 22.12
N GLY A 54 -23.57 1.21 21.01
CA GLY A 54 -23.24 0.49 19.78
C GLY A 54 -23.58 -1.00 19.86
N PHE A 55 -22.74 -1.83 19.25
CA PHE A 55 -22.86 -3.30 19.34
C PHE A 55 -22.22 -3.87 20.62
N GLY A 56 -21.20 -3.22 21.17
CA GLY A 56 -20.57 -3.56 22.46
C GLY A 56 -21.34 -3.11 23.70
N LYS A 57 -22.54 -2.56 23.57
CA LYS A 57 -23.35 -1.99 24.68
C LYS A 57 -23.66 -2.96 25.84
N ASN A 58 -23.51 -4.27 25.62
CA ASN A 58 -23.74 -5.31 26.64
C ASN A 58 -22.43 -5.81 27.28
N ALA A 59 -21.28 -5.19 26.99
CA ALA A 59 -19.97 -5.57 27.52
C ALA A 59 -19.83 -5.16 29.00
N ILE A 60 -20.38 -5.96 29.92
CA ILE A 60 -20.41 -5.60 31.35
C ILE A 60 -19.05 -5.65 32.07
N GLY A 61 -18.01 -6.19 31.44
CA GLY A 61 -16.69 -6.32 32.04
C GLY A 61 -16.74 -7.08 33.36
N GLY A 62 -16.05 -6.55 34.38
CA GLY A 62 -16.13 -7.01 35.76
C GLY A 62 -17.09 -6.21 36.66
N ARG A 63 -18.17 -5.61 36.11
CA ARG A 63 -19.09 -4.72 36.87
C ARG A 63 -19.60 -5.35 38.16
N ASP A 64 -19.96 -6.63 38.11
CA ASP A 64 -20.58 -7.35 39.23
C ASP A 64 -19.54 -8.11 40.08
N GLY A 65 -18.26 -7.77 39.91
CA GLY A 65 -17.10 -8.38 40.56
C GLY A 65 -16.53 -7.60 41.74
N LYS A 66 -15.46 -8.13 42.34
CA LYS A 66 -14.65 -7.39 43.33
C LYS A 66 -13.71 -6.41 42.63
N ILE A 67 -13.40 -5.30 43.29
CA ILE A 67 -12.29 -4.43 42.87
C ILE A 67 -10.97 -5.11 43.22
N TYR A 68 -10.09 -5.27 42.24
CA TYR A 68 -8.71 -5.73 42.41
C TYR A 68 -7.77 -4.54 42.21
N VAL A 69 -6.79 -4.37 43.10
CA VAL A 69 -5.80 -3.29 42.99
C VAL A 69 -4.44 -3.87 42.59
N VAL A 70 -3.97 -3.50 41.40
CA VAL A 70 -2.61 -3.75 40.94
C VAL A 70 -1.66 -2.86 41.72
N THR A 71 -0.70 -3.48 42.41
CA THR A 71 0.31 -2.84 43.28
C THR A 71 1.74 -3.11 42.81
N ASP A 72 1.92 -4.08 41.91
CA ASP A 72 3.18 -4.55 41.35
C ASP A 72 3.10 -4.53 39.81
N SER A 73 4.04 -3.84 39.16
CA SER A 73 4.08 -3.67 37.70
C SER A 73 4.95 -4.71 36.98
N SER A 74 5.45 -5.73 37.70
CA SER A 74 6.29 -6.79 37.13
C SER A 74 5.48 -7.91 36.45
N ASP A 75 6.14 -8.60 35.50
CA ASP A 75 5.59 -9.74 34.76
C ASP A 75 6.66 -10.82 34.53
N HIS A 76 7.38 -11.21 35.59
CA HIS A 76 8.57 -12.06 35.47
C HIS A 76 8.28 -13.51 35.05
N ASP A 77 7.12 -14.06 35.42
CA ASP A 77 6.69 -15.43 35.10
C ASP A 77 5.26 -15.41 34.52
N PRO A 78 5.09 -15.70 33.22
CA PRO A 78 3.77 -15.72 32.56
C PRO A 78 2.94 -16.98 32.89
N VAL A 79 3.51 -17.98 33.57
CA VAL A 79 2.85 -19.22 34.02
C VAL A 79 2.52 -19.17 35.52
N LYS A 80 3.27 -18.41 36.31
CA LYS A 80 3.06 -18.21 37.77
C LYS A 80 3.06 -16.72 38.14
N PRO A 81 2.07 -15.94 37.68
CA PRO A 81 1.99 -14.52 38.01
C PRO A 81 1.81 -14.30 39.52
N LYS A 82 2.45 -13.26 40.05
CA LYS A 82 2.48 -12.92 41.47
C LYS A 82 1.23 -12.14 41.88
N LEU A 83 0.69 -12.40 43.08
CA LEU A 83 -0.37 -11.57 43.68
C LEU A 83 0.07 -10.10 43.76
N GLY A 84 -0.79 -9.18 43.35
CA GLY A 84 -0.50 -7.75 43.18
C GLY A 84 -0.19 -7.34 41.73
N THR A 85 0.05 -8.29 40.82
CA THR A 85 0.34 -8.01 39.40
C THR A 85 -0.92 -8.00 38.52
N LEU A 86 -0.85 -7.27 37.40
CA LEU A 86 -1.92 -7.25 36.41
C LEU A 86 -2.20 -8.65 35.81
N ARG A 87 -1.17 -9.44 35.50
CA ARG A 87 -1.36 -10.80 34.96
C ARG A 87 -2.10 -11.71 35.95
N TYR A 88 -1.83 -11.60 37.26
CA TYR A 88 -2.58 -12.37 38.26
C TYR A 88 -4.07 -11.99 38.25
N ALA A 89 -4.39 -10.70 38.09
CA ALA A 89 -5.77 -10.22 38.14
C ALA A 89 -6.61 -10.70 36.94
N VAL A 90 -6.09 -10.55 35.71
CA VAL A 90 -6.89 -10.79 34.49
C VAL A 90 -7.24 -12.26 34.25
N ILE A 91 -6.50 -13.20 34.84
CA ILE A 91 -6.73 -14.64 34.68
C ILE A 91 -7.75 -15.23 35.65
N GLN A 92 -8.21 -14.53 36.69
CA GLN A 92 -9.05 -15.16 37.72
C GLN A 92 -10.40 -15.65 37.16
N ASP A 93 -10.98 -16.66 37.79
CA ASP A 93 -12.27 -17.22 37.37
C ASP A 93 -13.44 -16.28 37.73
N GLU A 94 -13.39 -15.56 38.86
CA GLU A 94 -14.41 -14.57 39.21
C GLU A 94 -14.38 -13.30 38.33
N PRO A 95 -15.52 -12.59 38.18
CA PRO A 95 -15.53 -11.24 37.66
C PRO A 95 -14.66 -10.28 38.50
N LEU A 96 -13.84 -9.45 37.86
CA LEU A 96 -12.97 -8.49 38.55
C LEU A 96 -12.92 -7.12 37.86
N TRP A 97 -13.00 -6.06 38.67
CA TRP A 97 -12.77 -4.68 38.25
C TRP A 97 -11.36 -4.25 38.66
N ILE A 98 -10.43 -4.24 37.71
CA ILE A 98 -9.00 -4.13 37.96
C ILE A 98 -8.57 -2.67 37.84
N ILE A 99 -8.08 -2.10 38.94
CA ILE A 99 -7.56 -0.72 39.04
C ILE A 99 -6.08 -0.74 39.45
N PHE A 100 -5.42 0.43 39.44
CA PHE A 100 -3.99 0.56 39.70
C PHE A 100 -3.76 1.49 40.90
N ALA A 101 -2.85 1.10 41.81
CA ALA A 101 -2.59 1.84 43.05
C ALA A 101 -1.83 3.17 42.87
N ARG A 102 -1.22 3.38 41.71
CA ARG A 102 -0.37 4.51 41.32
C ARG A 102 -0.08 4.41 39.82
N ASP A 103 0.59 5.42 39.28
CA ASP A 103 1.17 5.39 37.93
C ASP A 103 2.10 4.18 37.74
N MET A 104 2.02 3.52 36.58
CA MET A 104 2.78 2.32 36.26
C MET A 104 3.14 2.23 34.78
N THR A 105 4.37 1.82 34.48
CA THR A 105 4.73 1.24 33.17
C THR A 105 4.89 -0.26 33.34
N ILE A 106 3.96 -1.02 32.77
CA ILE A 106 3.91 -2.47 32.80
C ILE A 106 4.50 -2.99 31.49
N LYS A 107 5.75 -3.46 31.56
CA LYS A 107 6.35 -4.22 30.47
C LYS A 107 6.04 -5.70 30.70
N LEU A 108 5.04 -6.19 29.96
CA LEU A 108 4.72 -7.61 29.89
C LEU A 108 5.88 -8.39 29.25
N LYS A 109 6.02 -9.65 29.66
CA LYS A 109 6.99 -10.60 29.11
C LYS A 109 6.41 -11.40 27.95
N GLU A 110 5.14 -11.81 28.08
CA GLU A 110 4.34 -12.50 27.05
C GLU A 110 2.98 -11.82 26.88
N GLU A 111 2.19 -12.22 25.87
CA GLU A 111 0.82 -11.71 25.67
C GLU A 111 -0.01 -11.73 26.97
N LEU A 112 -0.72 -10.64 27.28
CA LEU A 112 -1.66 -10.58 28.39
C LEU A 112 -2.99 -11.22 27.98
N ILE A 113 -3.01 -12.56 28.05
CA ILE A 113 -4.22 -13.38 27.91
C ILE A 113 -5.01 -13.30 29.22
N MET A 114 -6.34 -13.33 29.11
CA MET A 114 -7.27 -13.11 30.22
C MET A 114 -8.50 -14.02 30.13
N ASN A 115 -9.15 -14.21 31.27
CA ASN A 115 -10.43 -14.89 31.38
C ASN A 115 -11.59 -13.89 31.10
N SER A 116 -12.83 -14.40 30.98
CA SER A 116 -14.04 -13.57 30.78
C SER A 116 -14.35 -12.67 31.99
N PHE A 117 -15.25 -11.69 31.81
CA PHE A 117 -15.76 -10.80 32.88
C PHE A 117 -14.68 -9.98 33.59
N LYS A 118 -13.85 -9.27 32.81
CA LYS A 118 -12.77 -8.42 33.34
C LYS A 118 -12.93 -6.98 32.86
N THR A 119 -12.74 -6.04 33.77
CA THR A 119 -12.48 -4.64 33.41
C THR A 119 -11.05 -4.31 33.79
N ILE A 120 -10.29 -3.69 32.88
CA ILE A 120 -9.04 -3.02 33.20
C ILE A 120 -9.32 -1.51 33.12
N ASP A 121 -9.31 -0.84 34.28
CA ASP A 121 -9.72 0.56 34.47
C ASP A 121 -8.52 1.41 34.93
N GLY A 122 -7.92 2.13 33.99
CA GLY A 122 -6.77 3.01 34.25
C GLY A 122 -7.12 4.31 34.99
N ARG A 123 -8.40 4.67 35.17
CA ARG A 123 -8.77 5.99 35.72
C ARG A 123 -8.17 6.20 37.12
N GLY A 124 -7.54 7.36 37.32
CA GLY A 124 -6.86 7.74 38.56
C GLY A 124 -5.37 7.42 38.60
N ALA A 125 -4.81 6.81 37.53
CA ALA A 125 -3.37 6.60 37.37
C ALA A 125 -2.95 6.77 35.90
N SER A 126 -1.69 7.13 35.66
CA SER A 126 -1.06 7.02 34.34
C SER A 126 -0.54 5.60 34.15
N VAL A 127 -1.29 4.79 33.38
CA VAL A 127 -1.02 3.36 33.21
C VAL A 127 -0.59 3.08 31.77
N HIS A 128 0.67 2.69 31.61
CA HIS A 128 1.28 2.36 30.34
C HIS A 128 1.50 0.84 30.22
N ILE A 129 1.00 0.22 29.17
CA ILE A 129 1.34 -1.16 28.77
C ILE A 129 2.22 -1.04 27.53
N ALA A 130 3.53 -1.28 27.68
CA ALA A 130 4.50 -0.88 26.67
C ALA A 130 5.83 -1.65 26.65
N GLY A 131 6.48 -1.63 25.48
CA GLY A 131 7.87 -2.11 25.30
C GLY A 131 8.07 -3.63 25.39
N GLY A 132 6.99 -4.39 25.48
CA GLY A 132 6.89 -5.85 25.39
C GLY A 132 5.62 -6.22 24.60
N PRO A 133 5.11 -7.46 24.72
CA PRO A 133 3.79 -7.82 24.20
C PRO A 133 2.68 -7.05 24.92
N CYS A 134 1.47 -7.06 24.38
CA CYS A 134 0.32 -6.32 24.91
C CYS A 134 -0.90 -7.23 25.08
N ILE A 135 -2.13 -6.75 24.79
CA ILE A 135 -3.37 -7.37 25.26
C ILE A 135 -3.93 -8.36 24.22
N THR A 136 -4.22 -9.60 24.64
CA THR A 136 -4.83 -10.63 23.77
C THR A 136 -6.11 -11.19 24.38
N ILE A 137 -7.25 -10.77 23.84
CA ILE A 137 -8.60 -11.19 24.23
C ILE A 137 -9.00 -12.38 23.34
N GLN A 138 -8.76 -13.61 23.80
CA GLN A 138 -8.98 -14.82 22.99
C GLN A 138 -10.06 -15.73 23.58
N PHE A 139 -11.08 -16.05 22.77
CA PHE A 139 -12.21 -16.95 23.07
C PHE A 139 -13.00 -16.63 24.35
N VAL A 140 -12.91 -15.39 24.84
CA VAL A 140 -13.57 -14.91 26.07
C VAL A 140 -14.61 -13.82 25.77
N SER A 141 -15.42 -13.49 26.76
CA SER A 141 -16.47 -12.49 26.64
C SER A 141 -16.52 -11.50 27.79
N ASN A 142 -17.25 -10.39 27.59
CA ASN A 142 -17.51 -9.38 28.60
C ASN A 142 -16.21 -8.78 29.13
N ILE A 143 -15.49 -8.07 28.26
CA ILE A 143 -14.23 -7.39 28.59
C ILE A 143 -14.35 -5.88 28.34
N ILE A 144 -13.90 -5.08 29.31
CA ILE A 144 -13.74 -3.63 29.17
C ILE A 144 -12.25 -3.29 29.32
N ILE A 145 -11.67 -2.65 28.31
CA ILE A 145 -10.31 -2.08 28.33
C ILE A 145 -10.46 -0.56 28.31
N HIS A 146 -10.26 0.10 29.46
CA HIS A 146 -10.59 1.51 29.63
C HIS A 146 -9.44 2.37 30.18
N GLY A 147 -9.13 3.47 29.49
CA GLY A 147 -8.27 4.55 30.00
C GLY A 147 -6.78 4.21 30.11
N LEU A 148 -6.25 3.32 29.26
CA LEU A 148 -4.85 2.90 29.26
C LEU A 148 -4.03 3.60 28.16
N HIS A 149 -2.72 3.74 28.37
CA HIS A 149 -1.76 4.06 27.31
C HIS A 149 -1.13 2.75 26.80
N ILE A 150 -1.43 2.35 25.57
CA ILE A 150 -1.00 1.07 24.97
C ILE A 150 -0.11 1.39 23.77
N HIS A 151 1.21 1.29 23.93
CA HIS A 151 2.14 1.71 22.89
C HIS A 151 3.43 0.92 22.87
N ASP A 152 4.19 1.03 21.79
CA ASP A 152 5.46 0.32 21.64
C ASP A 152 5.33 -1.20 21.82
N CYS A 153 4.17 -1.79 21.53
CA CYS A 153 3.98 -3.23 21.61
C CYS A 153 4.94 -3.98 20.68
N LYS A 154 5.36 -5.18 21.10
CA LYS A 154 6.39 -6.03 20.46
C LYS A 154 5.91 -7.48 20.42
N GLN A 155 6.55 -8.30 19.60
CA GLN A 155 6.24 -9.72 19.49
C GLN A 155 6.77 -10.49 20.70
N GLY A 156 5.89 -11.22 21.38
CA GLY A 156 6.22 -12.30 22.32
C GLY A 156 5.89 -13.67 21.73
N GLY A 157 6.09 -14.73 22.51
CA GLY A 157 5.76 -16.10 22.14
C GLY A 157 6.96 -17.05 22.09
N ASN A 158 6.68 -18.32 21.79
CA ASN A 158 7.51 -19.49 22.06
C ASN A 158 7.71 -19.73 23.57
N ALA A 159 6.62 -19.55 24.32
CA ALA A 159 6.57 -19.68 25.78
C ALA A 159 5.23 -20.29 26.21
N TYR A 160 5.19 -20.85 27.41
CA TYR A 160 3.94 -21.16 28.09
C TYR A 160 3.36 -19.89 28.71
N VAL A 161 2.05 -19.68 28.57
CA VAL A 161 1.32 -18.51 29.10
C VAL A 161 0.03 -18.96 29.76
N ARG A 162 -0.23 -18.44 30.96
CA ARG A 162 -1.45 -18.68 31.73
C ARG A 162 -2.60 -17.80 31.26
N ASP A 163 -3.78 -18.40 31.10
CA ASP A 163 -5.04 -17.75 30.75
C ASP A 163 -6.09 -17.79 31.89
N SER A 164 -5.97 -18.77 32.78
CA SER A 164 -6.90 -19.06 33.88
C SER A 164 -6.15 -19.62 35.10
N PRO A 165 -6.77 -19.78 36.28
CA PRO A 165 -6.07 -20.33 37.46
C PRO A 165 -5.69 -21.80 37.27
N ARG A 166 -6.36 -22.51 36.35
CA ARG A 166 -6.25 -23.96 36.16
C ARG A 166 -5.56 -24.38 34.86
N HIS A 167 -5.58 -23.56 33.81
CA HIS A 167 -4.98 -23.85 32.51
C HIS A 167 -3.85 -22.85 32.16
N TYR A 168 -2.91 -23.32 31.33
CA TYR A 168 -1.89 -22.51 30.66
C TYR A 168 -1.48 -23.23 29.37
N GLY A 169 -1.32 -22.48 28.28
CA GLY A 169 -1.08 -23.03 26.94
C GLY A 169 0.29 -22.63 26.38
N TRP A 170 0.79 -23.39 25.41
CA TRP A 170 1.94 -22.95 24.60
C TRP A 170 1.51 -21.87 23.62
N ARG A 171 2.25 -20.77 23.55
CA ARG A 171 2.03 -19.67 22.60
C ARG A 171 3.08 -19.67 21.52
N THR A 172 2.65 -19.60 20.26
CA THR A 172 3.50 -19.24 19.12
C THR A 172 3.83 -17.75 19.13
N ILE A 173 4.64 -17.30 18.18
CA ILE A 173 4.95 -15.86 18.03
C ILE A 173 3.66 -15.07 17.75
N SER A 174 3.44 -14.02 18.54
CA SER A 174 2.37 -13.03 18.38
C SER A 174 2.77 -11.92 17.41
N ASP A 175 1.80 -11.28 16.74
CA ASP A 175 2.09 -10.18 15.80
C ASP A 175 2.52 -8.87 16.51
N GLY A 176 2.23 -8.73 17.79
CA GLY A 176 2.65 -7.59 18.62
C GLY A 176 1.76 -6.35 18.46
N ASP A 177 0.45 -6.59 18.34
CA ASP A 177 -0.60 -5.57 18.33
C ASP A 177 -0.76 -4.88 19.70
N GLY A 178 -1.53 -3.79 19.76
CA GLY A 178 -1.95 -3.18 21.03
C GLY A 178 -3.02 -4.00 21.76
N VAL A 179 -4.15 -4.23 21.09
CA VAL A 179 -5.27 -5.05 21.56
C VAL A 179 -5.70 -6.00 20.44
N SER A 180 -5.46 -7.30 20.61
CA SER A 180 -5.86 -8.34 19.66
C SER A 180 -7.10 -9.09 20.19
N ILE A 181 -8.16 -9.20 19.39
CA ILE A 181 -9.44 -9.83 19.77
C ILE A 181 -9.70 -11.02 18.85
N PHE A 182 -9.65 -12.23 19.40
CA PHE A 182 -9.69 -13.50 18.65
C PHE A 182 -10.89 -14.34 19.11
N GLY A 183 -11.94 -14.43 18.29
CA GLY A 183 -13.19 -15.10 18.66
C GLY A 183 -13.87 -14.54 19.93
N GLY A 184 -13.64 -13.27 20.26
CA GLY A 184 -14.18 -12.61 21.45
C GLY A 184 -15.57 -12.02 21.24
N SER A 185 -16.37 -11.89 22.30
CA SER A 185 -17.69 -11.25 22.21
C SER A 185 -18.03 -10.33 23.38
N HIS A 186 -18.84 -9.30 23.14
CA HIS A 186 -19.21 -8.31 24.16
C HIS A 186 -17.96 -7.61 24.71
N ILE A 187 -17.23 -6.92 23.83
CA ILE A 187 -15.93 -6.29 24.11
C ILE A 187 -16.04 -4.77 23.94
N TRP A 188 -15.46 -4.01 24.86
CA TRP A 188 -15.44 -2.56 24.80
C TRP A 188 -14.01 -2.02 25.02
N VAL A 189 -13.50 -1.26 24.05
CA VAL A 189 -12.17 -0.63 24.08
C VAL A 189 -12.37 0.89 24.09
N ASP A 190 -12.16 1.52 25.25
CA ASP A 190 -12.64 2.87 25.53
C ASP A 190 -11.58 3.82 26.14
N HIS A 191 -11.53 5.09 25.71
CA HIS A 191 -10.63 6.12 26.28
C HIS A 191 -9.12 5.81 26.28
N ASN A 192 -8.67 4.80 25.53
CA ASN A 192 -7.25 4.41 25.48
C ASN A 192 -6.47 5.31 24.52
N SER A 193 -5.18 5.51 24.81
CA SER A 193 -4.22 6.12 23.88
C SER A 193 -3.37 5.03 23.22
N LEU A 194 -3.39 4.90 21.89
CA LEU A 194 -2.67 3.84 21.17
C LEU A 194 -1.70 4.37 20.11
N SER A 195 -0.48 3.83 20.06
CA SER A 195 0.53 4.22 19.05
C SER A 195 1.69 3.21 18.90
N ASN A 196 2.44 3.29 17.80
CA ASN A 196 3.77 2.65 17.61
C ASN A 196 3.89 1.13 17.93
N CYS A 197 2.80 0.36 17.85
CA CYS A 197 2.80 -1.10 18.00
C CYS A 197 3.50 -1.81 16.82
N ASN A 198 3.80 -3.11 16.95
CA ASN A 198 4.59 -3.83 15.95
C ASN A 198 3.81 -4.18 14.68
N ASP A 199 2.53 -4.59 14.78
CA ASP A 199 1.68 -4.74 13.59
C ASP A 199 0.44 -3.84 13.60
N GLY A 200 -0.61 -4.11 14.39
CA GLY A 200 -1.81 -3.26 14.51
C GLY A 200 -1.95 -2.51 15.85
N LEU A 201 -2.94 -1.61 15.98
CA LEU A 201 -3.33 -1.04 17.28
C LEU A 201 -4.51 -1.81 17.90
N VAL A 202 -5.58 -2.03 17.14
CA VAL A 202 -6.76 -2.81 17.59
C VAL A 202 -7.24 -3.72 16.46
N ASP A 203 -6.97 -5.02 16.56
CA ASP A 203 -7.37 -6.01 15.56
C ASP A 203 -8.44 -6.96 16.13
N ALA A 204 -9.48 -7.25 15.36
CA ALA A 204 -10.59 -8.13 15.76
C ALA A 204 -10.92 -9.15 14.66
N ILE A 205 -10.78 -10.43 14.96
CA ILE A 205 -10.73 -11.51 13.95
C ILE A 205 -11.43 -12.80 14.46
N HIS A 206 -11.52 -13.82 13.60
CA HIS A 206 -12.01 -15.16 13.94
C HIS A 206 -13.44 -15.18 14.53
N GLY A 207 -14.38 -14.49 13.87
CA GLY A 207 -15.79 -14.47 14.26
C GLY A 207 -16.12 -13.56 15.44
N SER A 208 -15.15 -12.76 15.92
CA SER A 208 -15.38 -11.79 17.02
C SER A 208 -16.53 -10.83 16.69
N THR A 209 -17.38 -10.51 17.67
CA THR A 209 -18.60 -9.71 17.43
C THR A 209 -19.11 -9.01 18.70
N ALA A 210 -20.15 -8.18 18.59
CA ALA A 210 -20.66 -7.33 19.66
C ALA A 210 -19.53 -6.47 20.30
N ILE A 211 -18.84 -5.69 19.46
CA ILE A 211 -17.69 -4.87 19.86
C ILE A 211 -18.03 -3.38 19.76
N THR A 212 -17.56 -2.58 20.71
CA THR A 212 -17.48 -1.11 20.57
C THR A 212 -16.05 -0.64 20.83
N ILE A 213 -15.57 0.27 20.00
CA ILE A 213 -14.27 0.93 20.10
C ILE A 213 -14.57 2.43 20.14
N SER A 214 -14.35 3.08 21.28
CA SER A 214 -14.81 4.47 21.49
C SER A 214 -13.86 5.37 22.27
N ASN A 215 -13.96 6.68 22.04
CA ASN A 215 -13.18 7.69 22.76
C ASN A 215 -11.65 7.50 22.75
N ASN A 216 -11.11 6.63 21.89
CA ASN A 216 -9.68 6.34 21.86
C ASN A 216 -8.93 7.41 21.06
N PHE A 217 -7.71 7.71 21.48
CA PHE A 217 -6.78 8.60 20.78
C PHE A 217 -5.70 7.75 20.10
N MET A 218 -5.65 7.76 18.77
CA MET A 218 -4.73 6.92 17.99
C MET A 218 -3.77 7.80 17.18
N THR A 219 -2.46 7.52 17.23
CA THR A 219 -1.42 8.27 16.48
C THR A 219 -0.24 7.38 16.07
N HIS A 220 0.63 7.90 15.21
CA HIS A 220 1.98 7.36 14.93
C HIS A 220 2.02 5.85 14.62
N HIS A 221 1.25 5.43 13.60
CA HIS A 221 1.10 4.01 13.28
C HIS A 221 0.58 3.73 11.85
N ASP A 222 1.04 2.62 11.25
CA ASP A 222 0.65 2.23 9.88
C ASP A 222 -0.75 1.61 9.83
N LYS A 223 -0.94 0.48 10.51
CA LYS A 223 -2.07 -0.45 10.33
C LYS A 223 -3.10 -0.33 11.45
N VAL A 224 -3.76 0.81 11.59
CA VAL A 224 -4.51 1.17 12.81
C VAL A 224 -5.45 0.08 13.35
N MET A 225 -6.39 -0.41 12.53
CA MET A 225 -7.45 -1.32 12.99
C MET A 225 -7.91 -2.28 11.89
N LEU A 226 -7.66 -3.58 12.04
CA LEU A 226 -8.14 -4.63 11.13
C LEU A 226 -9.35 -5.38 11.72
N LEU A 227 -10.48 -5.34 11.03
CA LEU A 227 -11.71 -6.00 11.44
C LEU A 227 -12.06 -7.10 10.42
N GLY A 228 -11.77 -8.35 10.79
CA GLY A 228 -11.82 -9.54 9.96
C GLY A 228 -10.53 -9.75 9.15
N HIS A 229 -9.91 -10.93 9.26
CA HIS A 229 -8.52 -11.15 8.81
C HIS A 229 -8.38 -11.63 7.35
N SER A 230 -9.33 -12.42 6.85
CA SER A 230 -9.20 -13.15 5.59
C SER A 230 -10.44 -13.03 4.71
N ASN A 231 -10.24 -12.81 3.41
CA ASN A 231 -11.32 -12.76 2.43
C ASN A 231 -12.07 -14.11 2.32
N ALA A 232 -11.46 -15.22 2.75
CA ALA A 232 -12.07 -16.55 2.75
C ALA A 232 -12.79 -16.93 4.06
N TYR A 233 -12.55 -16.21 5.17
CA TYR A 233 -13.06 -16.59 6.49
C TYR A 233 -14.49 -16.09 6.73
N THR A 234 -15.46 -16.81 6.17
CA THR A 234 -16.86 -16.38 6.09
C THR A 234 -17.60 -16.28 7.43
N GLN A 235 -17.05 -16.80 8.53
CA GLN A 235 -17.62 -16.59 9.88
C GLN A 235 -17.56 -15.13 10.33
N ASP A 236 -16.62 -14.33 9.81
CA ASP A 236 -16.54 -12.88 10.06
C ASP A 236 -17.78 -12.12 9.51
N LYS A 237 -18.69 -12.76 8.74
CA LYS A 237 -20.01 -12.19 8.38
C LYS A 237 -20.90 -11.89 9.59
N ASN A 238 -20.66 -12.55 10.71
CA ASN A 238 -21.38 -12.32 11.96
C ASN A 238 -20.77 -11.18 12.81
N MET A 239 -19.63 -10.62 12.40
CA MET A 239 -18.94 -9.52 13.08
C MET A 239 -19.77 -8.25 13.04
N GLN A 240 -19.94 -7.62 14.21
CA GLN A 240 -20.65 -6.36 14.39
C GLN A 240 -19.81 -5.46 15.32
N VAL A 241 -19.34 -4.33 14.78
CA VAL A 241 -18.44 -3.40 15.49
C VAL A 241 -18.94 -1.96 15.35
N THR A 242 -18.96 -1.22 16.45
CA THR A 242 -19.18 0.23 16.47
C THR A 242 -17.85 0.94 16.74
N ILE A 243 -17.48 1.86 15.87
CA ILE A 243 -16.30 2.73 15.97
C ILE A 243 -16.86 4.14 16.19
N ALA A 244 -16.87 4.64 17.43
CA ALA A 244 -17.58 5.87 17.79
C ALA A 244 -16.73 6.86 18.61
N PHE A 245 -16.75 8.14 18.24
CA PHE A 245 -16.04 9.20 19.01
C PHE A 245 -14.52 8.95 19.19
N ASN A 246 -13.86 8.24 18.28
CA ASN A 246 -12.40 8.13 18.32
C ASN A 246 -11.75 9.33 17.63
N HIS A 247 -10.54 9.69 18.05
CA HIS A 247 -9.70 10.66 17.36
C HIS A 247 -8.55 9.94 16.64
N PHE A 248 -8.59 9.98 15.31
CA PHE A 248 -7.53 9.51 14.43
C PHE A 248 -6.59 10.70 14.13
N GLY A 249 -5.52 10.76 14.92
CA GLY A 249 -4.56 11.86 14.99
C GLY A 249 -3.40 11.75 14.01
N GLU A 250 -2.30 12.45 14.33
CA GLU A 250 -1.12 12.54 13.47
C GLU A 250 -0.36 11.22 13.27
N GLY A 251 0.41 11.13 12.19
CA GLY A 251 1.28 9.99 11.89
C GLY A 251 0.55 8.67 11.58
N LEU A 252 -0.75 8.72 11.23
CA LEU A 252 -1.52 7.54 10.82
C LEU A 252 -1.50 7.33 9.31
N VAL A 253 -1.32 6.08 8.85
CA VAL A 253 -1.25 5.75 7.42
C VAL A 253 -2.59 5.25 6.87
N GLN A 254 -3.17 4.22 7.49
CA GLN A 254 -4.31 3.48 6.92
C GLN A 254 -5.12 2.68 7.98
N ARG A 255 -6.20 2.03 7.51
CA ARG A 255 -7.04 1.08 8.26
C ARG A 255 -7.78 1.68 9.47
N MET A 256 -8.61 2.68 9.27
CA MET A 256 -9.34 3.38 10.34
C MET A 256 -10.87 3.31 10.16
N PRO A 257 -11.51 2.12 10.03
CA PRO A 257 -10.96 0.76 10.05
C PRO A 257 -10.59 0.21 8.64
N ARG A 258 -9.95 -0.97 8.58
CA ARG A 258 -10.04 -1.87 7.41
C ARG A 258 -10.92 -3.07 7.74
N CYS A 259 -12.03 -3.22 7.02
CA CYS A 259 -13.08 -4.19 7.30
C CYS A 259 -13.15 -5.37 6.32
N ARG A 260 -13.71 -6.50 6.76
CA ARG A 260 -14.13 -7.64 5.91
C ARG A 260 -15.44 -8.24 6.39
N HIS A 261 -16.27 -8.74 5.46
CA HIS A 261 -17.52 -9.50 5.65
C HIS A 261 -18.65 -8.88 6.50
N GLY A 262 -18.37 -8.44 7.72
CA GLY A 262 -19.35 -8.07 8.75
C GLY A 262 -19.99 -6.69 8.55
N TYR A 263 -20.57 -6.18 9.65
CA TYR A 263 -21.26 -4.89 9.70
C TYR A 263 -20.56 -3.90 10.63
N PHE A 264 -20.28 -2.71 10.11
CA PHE A 264 -19.42 -1.72 10.77
C PHE A 264 -20.11 -0.36 10.83
N HIS A 265 -20.35 0.14 12.04
CA HIS A 265 -20.91 1.47 12.28
C HIS A 265 -19.79 2.44 12.66
N VAL A 266 -19.42 3.34 11.77
CA VAL A 266 -18.35 4.33 11.95
C VAL A 266 -19.01 5.69 12.15
N VAL A 267 -19.03 6.21 13.37
CA VAL A 267 -19.92 7.33 13.74
C VAL A 267 -19.27 8.39 14.62
N ASN A 268 -19.39 9.66 14.22
CA ASN A 268 -18.88 10.82 14.95
C ASN A 268 -17.39 10.75 15.39
N ASN A 269 -16.54 10.06 14.62
CA ASN A 269 -15.09 10.07 14.81
C ASN A 269 -14.47 11.31 14.12
N ASP A 270 -13.31 11.76 14.60
CA ASP A 270 -12.52 12.82 13.96
C ASP A 270 -11.29 12.23 13.28
N TYR A 271 -11.16 12.47 11.98
CA TYR A 271 -10.03 12.04 11.16
C TYR A 271 -9.25 13.28 10.73
N THR A 272 -8.12 13.53 11.38
CA THR A 272 -7.27 14.68 11.08
C THR A 272 -6.14 14.37 10.11
N HIS A 273 -5.67 13.12 10.07
CA HIS A 273 -4.60 12.66 9.20
C HIS A 273 -4.84 11.23 8.71
N TRP A 274 -4.45 10.96 7.46
CA TRP A 274 -4.21 9.61 6.93
C TRP A 274 -3.25 9.70 5.74
N GLU A 275 -2.15 8.96 5.71
CA GLU A 275 -1.23 9.05 4.57
C GLU A 275 -1.77 8.37 3.29
N MET A 276 -2.56 7.29 3.44
CA MET A 276 -3.04 6.48 2.31
C MET A 276 -4.56 6.50 2.12
N TYR A 277 -5.32 6.15 3.17
CA TYR A 277 -6.79 6.21 3.21
C TYR A 277 -7.27 6.16 4.66
N ALA A 278 -8.50 6.59 4.92
CA ALA A 278 -9.11 6.46 6.24
C ALA A 278 -9.85 5.12 6.38
N ILE A 279 -10.95 4.94 5.65
CA ILE A 279 -11.85 3.77 5.77
C ILE A 279 -11.63 2.85 4.58
N GLY A 280 -11.47 1.54 4.81
CA GLY A 280 -11.27 0.59 3.73
C GLY A 280 -11.79 -0.81 4.02
N GLY A 281 -11.65 -1.72 3.06
CA GLY A 281 -12.08 -3.10 3.24
C GLY A 281 -12.05 -3.96 1.98
N SER A 282 -12.18 -5.27 2.17
CA SER A 282 -12.23 -6.30 1.12
C SER A 282 -13.22 -7.41 1.48
N ALA A 283 -13.71 -8.17 0.50
CA ALA A 283 -14.76 -9.20 0.71
C ALA A 283 -16.04 -8.63 1.35
N ALA A 284 -16.68 -7.67 0.66
CA ALA A 284 -18.06 -7.21 0.88
C ALA A 284 -18.48 -6.83 2.32
N PRO A 285 -17.67 -6.10 3.13
CA PRO A 285 -18.14 -5.57 4.40
C PRO A 285 -19.25 -4.54 4.17
N THR A 286 -20.20 -4.45 5.12
CA THR A 286 -21.19 -3.35 5.16
C THR A 286 -20.66 -2.23 6.05
N ILE A 287 -20.42 -1.06 5.47
CA ILE A 287 -19.86 0.10 6.18
C ILE A 287 -20.89 1.23 6.23
N ASN A 288 -21.24 1.62 7.45
CA ASN A 288 -22.15 2.71 7.76
C ASN A 288 -21.35 3.88 8.36
N SER A 289 -20.92 4.83 7.52
CA SER A 289 -20.27 6.08 7.97
C SER A 289 -21.35 7.15 8.24
N GLN A 290 -21.40 7.70 9.45
CA GLN A 290 -22.37 8.74 9.81
C GLN A 290 -21.79 9.84 10.71
N GLY A 291 -21.98 11.10 10.34
CA GLY A 291 -21.65 12.27 11.17
C GLY A 291 -20.17 12.41 11.60
N ASN A 292 -19.23 11.71 10.97
CA ASN A 292 -17.79 11.84 11.19
C ASN A 292 -17.26 13.16 10.61
N ARG A 293 -16.00 13.49 10.91
CA ARG A 293 -15.28 14.62 10.30
C ARG A 293 -13.99 14.12 9.65
N PHE A 294 -13.80 14.46 8.37
CA PHE A 294 -12.67 14.01 7.55
C PHE A 294 -11.88 15.20 7.02
N VAL A 295 -10.69 15.46 7.58
CA VAL A 295 -9.74 16.47 7.09
C VAL A 295 -8.70 15.78 6.22
N ALA A 296 -8.84 15.88 4.89
CA ALA A 296 -7.87 15.25 4.01
C ALA A 296 -6.49 15.94 4.10
N PRO A 297 -5.37 15.19 4.02
CA PRO A 297 -4.03 15.77 3.92
C PRO A 297 -3.88 16.58 2.63
N ASP A 298 -2.91 17.49 2.58
CA ASP A 298 -2.62 18.29 1.38
C ASP A 298 -2.15 17.46 0.17
N ASN A 299 -1.75 16.19 0.38
CA ASN A 299 -1.48 15.26 -0.70
C ASN A 299 -2.75 15.03 -1.55
N ARG A 300 -2.73 15.57 -2.78
CA ARG A 300 -3.80 15.40 -3.79
C ARG A 300 -4.14 13.95 -4.15
N PHE A 301 -3.32 12.97 -3.75
CA PHE A 301 -3.57 11.55 -3.98
C PHE A 301 -4.21 10.83 -2.77
N SER A 302 -4.27 11.48 -1.59
CA SER A 302 -4.87 10.94 -0.36
C SER A 302 -6.20 11.64 -0.01
N LYS A 303 -6.87 12.22 -1.01
CA LYS A 303 -8.14 12.95 -0.83
C LYS A 303 -9.37 12.05 -0.71
N GLU A 304 -9.27 10.81 -1.19
CA GLU A 304 -10.34 9.83 -1.02
C GLU A 304 -10.28 9.23 0.40
N VAL A 305 -11.40 9.27 1.11
CA VAL A 305 -11.59 8.67 2.44
C VAL A 305 -11.66 7.14 2.33
N THR A 306 -12.24 6.64 1.24
CA THR A 306 -12.60 5.24 0.99
C THR A 306 -11.52 4.46 0.24
N LYS A 307 -11.32 3.19 0.62
CA LYS A 307 -10.42 2.27 -0.07
C LYS A 307 -11.00 0.86 -0.19
N TYR A 308 -11.59 0.57 -1.34
CA TYR A 308 -11.93 -0.79 -1.77
C TYR A 308 -10.64 -1.55 -2.11
N GLU A 309 -10.28 -2.55 -1.31
CA GLU A 309 -9.10 -3.39 -1.51
C GLU A 309 -9.47 -4.71 -2.19
N ASP A 310 -8.49 -5.26 -2.93
CA ASP A 310 -8.50 -6.59 -3.54
C ASP A 310 -9.65 -6.90 -4.55
N ALA A 311 -10.51 -5.93 -4.86
CA ALA A 311 -11.69 -6.11 -5.72
C ALA A 311 -11.78 -5.09 -6.89
N PRO A 312 -12.29 -5.49 -8.08
CA PRO A 312 -12.56 -4.57 -9.20
C PRO A 312 -13.85 -3.76 -8.99
N GLU A 313 -13.97 -2.63 -9.72
CA GLU A 313 -15.14 -1.74 -9.68
C GLU A 313 -16.47 -2.44 -10.01
N SER A 314 -16.44 -3.46 -10.87
CA SER A 314 -17.62 -4.29 -11.19
C SER A 314 -18.12 -5.13 -10.02
N GLU A 315 -17.28 -5.40 -9.02
CA GLU A 315 -17.61 -6.17 -7.82
C GLU A 315 -17.97 -5.21 -6.68
N TRP A 316 -17.06 -4.31 -6.29
CA TRP A 316 -17.25 -3.51 -5.07
C TRP A 316 -18.41 -2.52 -5.15
N ARG A 317 -18.84 -2.12 -6.35
CA ARG A 317 -20.07 -1.31 -6.53
C ARG A 317 -21.33 -1.95 -5.93
N SER A 318 -21.33 -3.28 -5.73
CA SER A 318 -22.42 -4.02 -5.07
C SER A 318 -22.35 -4.02 -3.53
N TRP A 319 -21.20 -3.70 -2.93
CA TRP A 319 -20.99 -3.71 -1.49
C TRP A 319 -21.73 -2.54 -0.84
N ASN A 320 -22.23 -2.68 0.39
CA ASN A 320 -23.05 -1.65 1.04
C ASN A 320 -22.18 -0.67 1.84
N TRP A 321 -21.68 0.39 1.20
CA TRP A 321 -20.88 1.45 1.86
C TRP A 321 -21.58 2.80 1.70
N ARG A 322 -21.96 3.43 2.81
CA ARG A 322 -22.60 4.76 2.81
C ARG A 322 -21.90 5.76 3.73
N SER A 323 -22.10 7.04 3.41
CA SER A 323 -21.67 8.23 4.17
C SER A 323 -22.89 9.14 4.34
N GLU A 324 -23.27 9.45 5.58
CA GLU A 324 -24.48 10.23 5.90
C GLU A 324 -24.17 11.34 6.92
N GLY A 325 -24.26 12.60 6.49
CA GLY A 325 -23.98 13.75 7.36
C GLY A 325 -22.50 13.94 7.75
N ASP A 326 -21.59 13.15 7.17
CA ASP A 326 -20.14 13.30 7.36
C ASP A 326 -19.62 14.66 6.83
N LEU A 327 -18.73 15.33 7.58
CA LEU A 327 -18.12 16.60 7.20
C LEU A 327 -16.80 16.38 6.46
N MET A 328 -16.78 16.71 5.18
CA MET A 328 -15.59 16.61 4.31
C MET A 328 -14.83 17.95 4.26
N VAL A 329 -13.54 17.93 4.59
CA VAL A 329 -12.67 19.12 4.69
C VAL A 329 -11.39 18.93 3.86
N ASN A 330 -10.82 20.04 3.36
CA ASN A 330 -9.66 20.06 2.46
C ASN A 330 -9.83 19.17 1.21
N GLY A 331 -11.04 19.12 0.65
CA GLY A 331 -11.34 18.30 -0.52
C GLY A 331 -11.37 16.79 -0.27
N ALA A 332 -11.57 16.35 0.97
CA ALA A 332 -11.95 14.97 1.28
C ALA A 332 -13.22 14.56 0.49
N PHE A 333 -13.34 13.28 0.13
CA PHE A 333 -14.59 12.72 -0.40
C PHE A 333 -14.71 11.22 -0.09
N PHE A 334 -15.95 10.72 -0.03
CA PHE A 334 -16.27 9.31 0.22
C PHE A 334 -16.95 8.72 -1.03
N THR A 335 -16.39 7.65 -1.60
CA THR A 335 -17.00 6.92 -2.71
C THR A 335 -17.97 5.89 -2.16
N ALA A 336 -19.27 6.17 -2.21
CA ALA A 336 -20.32 5.25 -1.76
C ALA A 336 -20.62 4.12 -2.77
N SER A 337 -21.19 3.01 -2.29
CA SER A 337 -21.57 1.84 -3.08
C SER A 337 -22.80 1.12 -2.53
N GLY A 338 -23.38 0.21 -3.33
CA GLY A 338 -24.58 -0.53 -2.98
C GLY A 338 -25.87 0.30 -3.12
N ALA A 339 -26.96 -0.19 -2.53
CA ALA A 339 -28.31 0.32 -2.82
C ALA A 339 -28.68 1.66 -2.13
N GLY A 340 -27.76 2.31 -1.41
CA GLY A 340 -27.95 3.59 -0.72
C GLY A 340 -28.87 3.56 0.52
N ALA A 341 -30.05 2.95 0.40
CA ALA A 341 -31.13 2.92 1.40
C ALA A 341 -31.59 1.50 1.74
N SER A 342 -30.66 0.54 1.83
CA SER A 342 -30.97 -0.84 2.19
C SER A 342 -31.31 -1.00 3.69
N SER A 343 -32.29 -1.85 3.99
CA SER A 343 -32.73 -2.17 5.36
C SER A 343 -31.62 -2.78 6.24
N SER A 344 -30.53 -3.26 5.65
CA SER A 344 -29.33 -3.73 6.35
C SER A 344 -28.75 -2.68 7.30
N TYR A 345 -28.88 -1.39 6.98
CA TYR A 345 -28.37 -0.31 7.83
C TYR A 345 -29.14 -0.12 9.15
N ALA A 346 -30.37 -0.65 9.27
CA ALA A 346 -31.15 -0.60 10.51
C ALA A 346 -30.52 -1.37 11.69
N LYS A 347 -29.48 -2.19 11.45
CA LYS A 347 -28.70 -2.87 12.50
C LYS A 347 -27.99 -1.90 13.45
N ALA A 348 -27.70 -0.67 13.04
CA ALA A 348 -27.00 0.34 13.83
C ALA A 348 -27.86 1.04 14.91
N SER A 349 -29.03 0.50 15.26
CA SER A 349 -30.12 1.20 15.96
C SER A 349 -29.86 1.68 17.39
N SER A 350 -28.70 1.39 18.00
CA SER A 350 -28.36 1.81 19.37
C SER A 350 -27.65 3.17 19.48
N LEU A 351 -27.29 3.82 18.37
CA LEU A 351 -26.77 5.19 18.37
C LEU A 351 -27.26 5.97 17.13
N SER A 352 -27.93 7.10 17.36
CA SER A 352 -28.15 8.11 16.31
C SER A 352 -26.94 9.04 16.20
N ALA A 353 -26.43 9.25 14.99
CA ALA A 353 -25.32 10.16 14.75
C ALA A 353 -25.66 11.61 15.14
N ARG A 354 -24.72 12.28 15.82
CA ARG A 354 -24.74 13.74 16.05
C ARG A 354 -24.32 14.48 14.76
N PRO A 355 -24.65 15.78 14.61
CA PRO A 355 -24.09 16.62 13.55
C PRO A 355 -22.56 16.63 13.57
N SER A 356 -21.94 16.44 12.41
CA SER A 356 -20.49 16.37 12.22
C SER A 356 -19.73 17.66 12.58
N SER A 357 -20.42 18.80 12.58
CA SER A 357 -19.90 20.07 13.11
C SER A 357 -19.60 20.02 14.61
N LEU A 358 -20.23 19.13 15.38
CA LEU A 358 -20.01 18.97 16.82
C LEU A 358 -18.84 18.02 17.13
N VAL A 359 -18.32 17.25 16.17
CA VAL A 359 -17.30 16.21 16.41
C VAL A 359 -16.09 16.73 17.18
N VAL A 360 -15.58 17.92 16.84
CA VAL A 360 -14.45 18.51 17.58
C VAL A 360 -14.82 18.80 19.04
N ALA A 361 -16.03 19.32 19.31
CA ALA A 361 -16.50 19.59 20.67
C ALA A 361 -16.77 18.30 21.47
N LEU A 362 -17.29 17.25 20.82
CA LEU A 362 -17.53 15.92 21.42
C LEU A 362 -16.23 15.24 21.92
N LEU A 363 -15.07 15.64 21.39
CA LEU A 363 -13.75 15.06 21.68
C LEU A 363 -12.82 15.98 22.48
N LEU A 364 -13.05 17.30 22.45
CA LEU A 364 -12.25 18.31 23.17
C LEU A 364 -12.21 18.09 24.69
N TYR A 365 -13.16 17.35 25.26
CA TYR A 365 -13.17 16.94 26.67
C TYR A 365 -12.24 15.74 26.99
N LYS A 366 -11.23 15.48 26.14
CA LYS A 366 -10.18 14.45 26.27
C LYS A 366 -10.67 13.01 26.02
N ALA A 367 -10.41 12.56 24.79
CA ALA A 367 -9.98 11.19 24.51
C ALA A 367 -8.56 10.98 25.08
N GLY A 368 -8.43 10.41 26.27
CA GLY A 368 -7.15 10.08 26.93
C GLY A 368 -6.31 11.25 27.47
N GLY A 369 -5.85 11.12 28.73
CA GLY A 369 -4.76 11.95 29.29
C GLY A 369 -5.10 13.39 29.74
N GLN A 370 -4.13 14.06 30.38
CA GLN A 370 -4.18 15.49 30.73
C GLN A 370 -3.63 16.38 29.59
N PRO A 371 -4.02 17.67 29.50
CA PRO A 371 -3.92 18.43 28.26
C PRO A 371 -2.61 19.23 28.16
N THR A 372 -2.04 19.31 26.95
CA THR A 372 -0.96 20.24 26.57
C THR A 372 -1.43 21.22 25.49
N PRO A 373 -1.14 22.54 25.59
CA PRO A 373 -1.81 23.55 24.76
C PRO A 373 -1.02 23.96 23.52
N LEU A 374 -1.20 23.26 22.39
CA LEU A 374 -0.63 23.67 21.08
C LEU A 374 -1.61 23.51 19.92
N LEU A 375 -2.56 24.45 19.79
CA LEU A 375 -3.45 24.52 18.61
C LEU A 375 -3.86 25.96 18.22
N LEU A 376 -2.89 26.89 18.17
CA LEU A 376 -3.18 28.27 17.70
C LEU A 376 -1.98 29.04 17.10
N GLN A 377 -1.29 28.46 16.12
CA GLN A 377 -0.45 29.22 15.18
C GLN A 377 -0.07 28.38 13.94
N TYR A 378 -0.45 28.83 12.74
CA TYR A 378 0.42 28.87 11.55
C TYR A 378 -0.30 29.63 10.42
N GLY A 379 0.21 30.82 10.09
CA GLY A 379 -0.40 31.65 9.05
C GLY A 379 0.41 32.91 8.72
N LYS A 380 1.43 32.77 7.86
CA LYS A 380 2.03 33.88 7.09
C LYS A 380 2.83 33.35 5.89
N LYS A 381 2.91 34.16 4.84
CA LYS A 381 3.64 33.95 3.57
C LYS A 381 4.98 34.69 3.61
N ILE A 382 5.93 34.38 2.71
CA ILE A 382 6.84 35.34 2.04
C ILE A 382 7.58 34.66 0.84
N PRO A 383 8.11 35.39 -0.19
CA PRO A 383 8.24 34.85 -1.56
C PRO A 383 9.69 34.67 -2.12
N GLN A 384 9.81 34.50 -3.44
CA GLN A 384 11.01 34.17 -4.23
C GLN A 384 11.75 35.40 -4.82
N THR A 385 12.97 35.21 -5.36
CA THR A 385 13.45 35.56 -6.75
C THR A 385 15.02 35.40 -6.86
N PRO A 386 15.81 35.79 -7.90
CA PRO A 386 16.53 34.81 -8.75
C PRO A 386 18.01 35.19 -9.16
N PHE A 387 18.47 34.76 -10.37
CA PHE A 387 19.77 34.98 -11.07
C PHE A 387 20.94 34.03 -10.67
N SER A 388 21.96 33.68 -11.52
CA SER A 388 22.18 33.76 -12.99
C SER A 388 23.30 32.79 -13.50
N HIS A 389 23.44 32.63 -14.83
CA HIS A 389 24.50 31.92 -15.60
C HIS A 389 24.96 32.89 -16.75
N PRO A 390 26.06 32.72 -17.56
CA PRO A 390 26.66 31.51 -18.18
C PRO A 390 28.23 31.59 -18.29
N PRO A 391 29.03 31.14 -19.32
CA PRO A 391 28.83 30.24 -20.49
C PRO A 391 29.92 29.12 -20.69
N MET A 392 30.02 28.53 -21.91
CA MET A 392 30.93 27.44 -22.35
C MET A 392 31.42 27.65 -23.81
N GLU A 393 32.49 26.95 -24.21
CA GLU A 393 32.86 26.52 -25.59
C GLU A 393 33.61 25.15 -25.55
N ALA A 394 34.49 24.74 -26.49
CA ALA A 394 34.24 24.05 -27.77
C ALA A 394 35.50 23.22 -28.20
N ALA A 395 35.56 22.30 -29.19
CA ALA A 395 34.61 21.35 -29.81
C ALA A 395 35.36 20.41 -30.83
N HIS A 396 34.62 19.49 -31.51
CA HIS A 396 34.88 18.86 -32.83
C HIS A 396 35.66 17.52 -33.02
N ASN A 397 35.12 16.70 -33.96
CA ASN A 397 35.69 15.68 -34.89
C ASN A 397 36.60 14.53 -34.33
N ALA A 398 36.57 13.26 -34.78
CA ALA A 398 35.70 12.43 -35.66
C ALA A 398 35.85 10.95 -35.14
N THR A 399 35.67 9.77 -35.80
CA THR A 399 35.44 9.27 -37.19
C THR A 399 34.73 7.88 -37.10
N THR A 400 34.38 7.21 -38.21
CA THR A 400 33.61 5.92 -38.23
C THR A 400 34.43 4.70 -38.68
N ALA A 401 34.15 3.53 -38.10
CA ALA A 401 34.45 2.20 -38.68
C ALA A 401 33.33 1.20 -38.30
N THR A 402 33.04 0.22 -39.17
CA THR A 402 31.91 -0.72 -39.02
C THR A 402 32.30 -2.17 -39.30
N THR A 403 31.82 -3.11 -38.49
CA THR A 403 31.97 -4.56 -38.69
C THR A 403 30.63 -5.26 -38.44
N ASN A 404 30.16 -6.04 -39.41
CA ASN A 404 28.96 -6.88 -39.28
C ASN A 404 29.30 -8.21 -38.60
N PHE A 405 28.38 -8.75 -37.79
CA PHE A 405 28.38 -10.15 -37.37
C PHE A 405 26.95 -10.70 -37.48
N SER A 406 26.76 -11.70 -38.34
CA SER A 406 25.47 -12.34 -38.61
C SER A 406 25.64 -13.78 -39.11
N GLY A 407 26.44 -14.59 -38.40
CA GLY A 407 26.75 -15.97 -38.77
C GLY A 407 26.27 -17.02 -37.75
N ASP A 408 26.67 -16.88 -36.49
CA ASP A 408 26.85 -18.06 -35.62
C ASP A 408 25.59 -18.65 -34.98
N LEU A 409 24.45 -17.96 -35.04
CA LEU A 409 23.23 -18.34 -34.31
C LEU A 409 22.56 -19.64 -34.81
N TYR A 410 22.99 -20.20 -35.94
CA TYR A 410 22.42 -21.42 -36.53
C TYR A 410 23.33 -22.67 -36.39
N ALA A 411 24.63 -22.50 -36.14
CA ALA A 411 25.59 -23.62 -36.15
C ALA A 411 25.46 -24.55 -34.93
N HIS A 412 25.17 -23.98 -33.75
CA HIS A 412 25.18 -24.72 -32.48
C HIS A 412 24.03 -25.73 -32.29
N TYR A 413 23.08 -25.82 -33.23
CA TYR A 413 21.92 -26.72 -33.10
C TYR A 413 22.07 -28.07 -33.80
N GLN A 414 23.03 -28.23 -34.72
CA GLN A 414 23.19 -29.47 -35.50
C GLN A 414 24.03 -30.56 -34.81
N ILE A 415 24.78 -30.21 -33.75
CA ILE A 415 25.76 -31.11 -33.11
C ILE A 415 25.10 -32.02 -32.04
N ALA A 416 23.85 -31.76 -31.64
CA ALA A 416 23.22 -32.40 -30.48
C ALA A 416 22.19 -33.51 -30.77
N ASN A 417 21.91 -33.86 -32.03
CA ASN A 417 20.93 -34.91 -32.37
C ASN A 417 21.34 -35.72 -33.62
N GLN A 418 21.87 -36.92 -33.41
CA GLN A 418 21.94 -37.97 -34.43
C GLN A 418 20.57 -38.61 -34.63
N ASN A 419 19.60 -37.85 -35.15
CA ASN A 419 18.35 -38.36 -35.73
C ASN A 419 17.67 -37.24 -36.53
N SER A 420 17.86 -37.25 -37.85
CA SER A 420 17.40 -36.19 -38.75
C SER A 420 15.90 -36.24 -39.01
N ARG A 421 15.12 -35.55 -38.17
CA ARG A 421 13.85 -34.95 -38.59
C ARG A 421 14.14 -33.52 -39.03
N GLU A 422 13.89 -33.20 -40.30
CA GLU A 422 13.96 -31.81 -40.76
C GLU A 422 12.96 -30.96 -39.96
N LEU A 423 13.44 -29.87 -39.37
CA LEU A 423 12.57 -28.89 -38.74
C LEU A 423 11.80 -28.15 -39.85
N PRO A 424 10.46 -28.02 -39.73
CA PRO A 424 9.67 -27.25 -40.71
C PRO A 424 10.15 -25.80 -40.72
N LYS A 425 10.02 -25.10 -41.86
CA LYS A 425 10.50 -23.71 -41.99
C LYS A 425 9.93 -22.82 -40.87
N PRO A 426 10.74 -21.93 -40.26
CA PRO A 426 10.30 -21.07 -39.16
C PRO A 426 9.12 -20.18 -39.58
N ASP A 427 7.98 -20.36 -38.90
CA ASP A 427 6.71 -19.68 -39.18
C ASP A 427 6.50 -18.41 -38.35
N VAL A 428 7.43 -18.10 -37.45
CA VAL A 428 7.43 -16.92 -36.57
C VAL A 428 8.75 -16.17 -36.69
N GLN A 429 8.71 -14.85 -36.56
CA GLN A 429 9.87 -14.01 -36.33
C GLN A 429 9.72 -13.21 -35.04
N ILE A 430 10.76 -13.16 -34.23
CA ILE A 430 10.87 -12.29 -33.07
C ILE A 430 11.58 -11.00 -33.50
N ILE A 431 10.98 -9.83 -33.22
CA ILE A 431 11.59 -8.53 -33.52
C ILE A 431 12.12 -7.89 -32.25
N THR A 432 13.41 -7.56 -32.24
CA THR A 432 14.09 -6.91 -31.11
C THR A 432 14.01 -5.38 -31.17
N SER A 433 14.41 -4.72 -30.08
CA SER A 433 14.58 -3.25 -29.99
C SER A 433 15.45 -2.65 -31.11
N GLY A 434 16.41 -3.41 -31.65
CA GLY A 434 17.29 -2.99 -32.74
C GLY A 434 16.73 -3.24 -34.15
N GLY A 435 15.50 -3.76 -34.26
CA GLY A 435 14.92 -4.17 -35.55
C GLY A 435 15.42 -5.52 -36.09
N ILE A 436 16.24 -6.24 -35.32
CA ILE A 436 16.74 -7.57 -35.71
C ILE A 436 15.57 -8.55 -35.68
N ARG A 437 15.40 -9.30 -36.77
CA ARG A 437 14.42 -10.38 -36.94
C ARG A 437 15.10 -11.72 -36.63
N ILE A 438 14.67 -12.39 -35.56
CA ILE A 438 15.14 -13.73 -35.18
C ILE A 438 14.09 -14.75 -35.65
N PRO A 439 14.41 -15.67 -36.58
CA PRO A 439 13.47 -16.69 -37.03
C PRO A 439 13.23 -17.73 -35.91
N ALA A 440 11.98 -18.16 -35.76
CA ALA A 440 11.52 -19.08 -34.74
C ALA A 440 10.32 -19.91 -35.22
N HIS A 441 9.98 -20.94 -34.44
CA HIS A 441 8.96 -21.94 -34.75
C HIS A 441 7.89 -21.89 -33.66
N SER A 442 6.63 -21.69 -34.05
CA SER A 442 5.51 -21.47 -33.14
C SER A 442 5.36 -22.58 -32.10
N SER A 443 5.46 -23.85 -32.51
CA SER A 443 5.35 -25.02 -31.64
C SER A 443 6.40 -25.08 -30.52
N VAL A 444 7.64 -24.67 -30.80
CA VAL A 444 8.73 -24.64 -29.80
C VAL A 444 8.55 -23.46 -28.86
N LEU A 445 8.15 -22.29 -29.37
CA LEU A 445 7.86 -21.13 -28.51
C LEU A 445 6.67 -21.38 -27.57
N ALA A 446 5.61 -22.02 -28.07
CA ALA A 446 4.41 -22.34 -27.30
C ALA A 446 4.68 -23.37 -26.20
N SER A 447 5.29 -24.51 -26.55
CA SER A 447 5.55 -25.61 -25.60
C SER A 447 6.48 -25.25 -24.42
N VAL A 448 7.25 -24.17 -24.53
CA VAL A 448 8.12 -23.65 -23.45
C VAL A 448 7.52 -22.42 -22.75
N SER A 449 6.49 -21.80 -23.32
CA SER A 449 5.87 -20.57 -22.80
C SER A 449 4.40 -20.48 -23.19
N SER A 450 3.52 -20.70 -22.22
CA SER A 450 2.07 -20.44 -22.37
C SER A 450 1.75 -18.96 -22.65
N VAL A 451 2.68 -18.04 -22.41
CA VAL A 451 2.56 -16.63 -22.80
C VAL A 451 2.81 -16.44 -24.30
N LEU A 452 3.80 -17.14 -24.87
CA LEU A 452 4.04 -17.12 -26.32
C LEU A 452 2.96 -17.90 -27.09
N GLU A 453 2.52 -19.04 -26.56
CA GLU A 453 1.35 -19.81 -27.03
C GLU A 453 0.12 -18.90 -27.20
N ASN A 454 -0.33 -18.24 -26.13
CA ASN A 454 -1.44 -17.30 -26.16
C ASN A 454 -1.24 -16.14 -27.17
N ILE A 455 0.00 -15.71 -27.43
CA ILE A 455 0.34 -14.68 -28.42
C ILE A 455 0.25 -15.23 -29.86
N ILE A 456 0.58 -16.50 -30.07
CA ILE A 456 0.58 -17.20 -31.36
C ILE A 456 -0.83 -17.57 -31.82
N GLU A 457 -1.69 -17.96 -30.89
CA GLU A 457 -3.07 -18.41 -31.15
C GLU A 457 -4.07 -17.26 -31.44
N ARG A 458 -3.70 -16.02 -31.11
CA ARG A 458 -4.60 -14.86 -31.21
C ARG A 458 -5.09 -14.62 -32.66
N PRO A 459 -6.42 -14.58 -32.93
CA PRO A 459 -6.96 -14.36 -34.27
C PRO A 459 -6.52 -13.05 -34.93
N ARG A 460 -6.30 -13.08 -36.25
CA ARG A 460 -5.83 -11.94 -37.06
C ARG A 460 -6.99 -11.21 -37.75
N LYS A 461 -6.91 -9.87 -37.81
CA LYS A 461 -7.85 -9.02 -38.57
C LYS A 461 -7.42 -8.69 -40.00
N HIS A 462 -6.16 -8.93 -40.37
CA HIS A 462 -5.64 -8.64 -41.70
C HIS A 462 -4.68 -9.74 -42.18
N SER A 463 -4.66 -9.95 -43.51
CA SER A 463 -3.87 -10.99 -44.16
C SER A 463 -2.43 -10.53 -44.40
N SER A 464 -1.59 -10.64 -43.38
CA SER A 464 -0.14 -10.79 -43.55
C SER A 464 0.26 -12.24 -43.28
N SER A 465 1.10 -12.81 -44.13
CA SER A 465 1.55 -14.21 -44.05
C SER A 465 2.58 -14.44 -42.93
N GLU A 466 3.31 -13.41 -42.52
CA GLU A 466 4.39 -13.48 -41.55
C GLU A 466 3.87 -13.36 -40.09
N ARG A 467 4.25 -14.28 -39.17
CA ARG A 467 4.00 -14.08 -37.73
C ARG A 467 5.14 -13.30 -37.08
N ILE A 468 4.81 -12.27 -36.31
CA ILE A 468 5.77 -11.34 -35.70
C ILE A 468 5.47 -11.20 -34.20
N ILE A 469 6.47 -11.43 -33.36
CA ILE A 469 6.42 -11.25 -31.90
C ILE A 469 7.43 -10.16 -31.49
N PRO A 470 6.99 -8.97 -31.06
CA PRO A 470 7.91 -7.90 -30.65
C PRO A 470 8.40 -8.10 -29.21
N ILE A 471 9.72 -8.15 -29.00
CA ILE A 471 10.37 -8.19 -27.68
C ILE A 471 11.26 -6.95 -27.57
N LEU A 472 10.71 -5.90 -26.95
CA LEU A 472 11.25 -4.53 -26.99
C LEU A 472 11.63 -4.02 -25.58
N GLY A 473 12.67 -3.18 -25.51
CA GLY A 473 13.20 -2.64 -24.26
C GLY A 473 14.26 -3.54 -23.59
N VAL A 474 14.76 -4.54 -24.31
CA VAL A 474 15.81 -5.46 -23.86
C VAL A 474 16.92 -5.50 -24.94
N PRO A 475 18.22 -5.66 -24.59
CA PRO A 475 19.31 -5.81 -25.57
C PRO A 475 19.07 -6.97 -26.52
N CYS A 476 19.42 -6.80 -27.80
CA CYS A 476 19.11 -7.78 -28.85
C CYS A 476 19.71 -9.16 -28.56
N ASP A 477 20.98 -9.20 -28.15
CA ASP A 477 21.69 -10.42 -27.75
C ASP A 477 21.01 -11.15 -26.58
N ALA A 478 20.46 -10.40 -25.61
CA ALA A 478 19.74 -11.00 -24.47
C ALA A 478 18.40 -11.60 -24.91
N VAL A 479 17.78 -11.08 -25.98
CA VAL A 479 16.63 -11.73 -26.64
C VAL A 479 17.08 -12.95 -27.44
N ALA A 480 18.24 -12.90 -28.11
CA ALA A 480 18.81 -14.05 -28.82
C ALA A 480 19.16 -15.21 -27.85
N ALA A 481 19.82 -14.94 -26.73
CA ALA A 481 20.10 -15.92 -25.68
C ALA A 481 18.82 -16.49 -25.05
N PHE A 482 17.79 -15.65 -24.82
CA PHE A 482 16.48 -16.10 -24.36
C PHE A 482 15.81 -17.08 -25.33
N VAL A 483 15.88 -16.82 -26.63
CA VAL A 483 15.39 -17.74 -27.68
C VAL A 483 16.27 -18.99 -27.74
N GLY A 484 17.59 -18.86 -27.70
CA GLY A 484 18.54 -19.98 -27.67
C GLY A 484 18.29 -20.95 -26.51
N PHE A 485 17.91 -20.44 -25.33
CA PHE A 485 17.46 -21.27 -24.21
C PHE A 485 16.14 -21.98 -24.49
N ILE A 486 15.15 -21.31 -25.10
CA ILE A 486 13.85 -21.94 -25.42
C ILE A 486 14.04 -23.16 -26.35
N TYR A 487 15.00 -23.10 -27.27
CA TYR A 487 15.36 -24.24 -28.11
C TYR A 487 16.18 -25.30 -27.35
N SER A 488 17.35 -24.92 -26.82
CA SER A 488 18.35 -25.87 -26.33
C SER A 488 18.17 -26.33 -24.88
N PHE A 489 17.33 -25.63 -24.09
CA PHE A 489 17.30 -25.66 -22.62
C PHE A 489 18.66 -25.40 -21.93
N ARG A 490 19.62 -24.86 -22.67
CA ARG A 490 20.96 -24.46 -22.22
C ARG A 490 21.09 -22.94 -22.33
N CYS A 491 21.91 -22.37 -21.44
CA CYS A 491 22.36 -20.99 -21.47
C CYS A 491 23.75 -21.01 -20.84
N GLY A 492 24.72 -20.39 -21.50
CA GLY A 492 26.12 -20.38 -21.08
C GLY A 492 26.35 -19.53 -19.84
N GLU A 493 27.42 -19.80 -19.09
CA GLU A 493 27.75 -19.01 -17.91
C GLU A 493 28.12 -17.56 -18.30
N GLU A 494 28.84 -17.37 -19.42
CA GLU A 494 29.08 -16.05 -20.03
C GLU A 494 27.79 -15.28 -20.39
N GLU A 495 26.76 -15.97 -20.87
CA GLU A 495 25.46 -15.36 -21.19
C GLU A 495 24.72 -14.95 -19.91
N LEU A 496 24.82 -15.76 -18.85
CA LEU A 496 24.23 -15.45 -17.53
C LEU A 496 24.98 -14.31 -16.82
N GLU A 497 26.29 -14.21 -16.98
CA GLU A 497 27.08 -13.07 -16.50
C GLU A 497 26.70 -11.78 -17.22
N LYS A 498 26.71 -11.80 -18.56
CA LYS A 498 26.49 -10.61 -19.39
C LYS A 498 25.02 -10.16 -19.41
N TYR A 499 24.08 -11.10 -19.37
CA TYR A 499 22.65 -10.85 -19.60
C TYR A 499 21.70 -11.37 -18.51
N GLY A 500 22.17 -11.97 -17.41
CA GLY A 500 21.33 -12.62 -16.40
C GLY A 500 20.18 -11.75 -15.83
N ILE A 501 20.39 -10.44 -15.66
CA ILE A 501 19.33 -9.49 -15.26
C ILE A 501 18.21 -9.40 -16.30
N HIS A 502 18.57 -9.36 -17.58
CA HIS A 502 17.63 -9.29 -18.70
C HIS A 502 16.92 -10.63 -18.90
N LEU A 503 17.65 -11.74 -18.79
CA LEU A 503 17.12 -13.10 -18.88
C LEU A 503 16.18 -13.41 -17.70
N LEU A 504 16.45 -12.92 -16.49
CA LEU A 504 15.54 -13.01 -15.33
C LEU A 504 14.23 -12.26 -15.58
N ALA A 505 14.30 -11.07 -16.18
CA ALA A 505 13.10 -10.30 -16.55
C ALA A 505 12.29 -11.01 -17.65
N LEU A 506 12.93 -11.43 -18.75
CA LEU A 506 12.27 -12.15 -19.86
C LEU A 506 11.62 -13.46 -19.40
N SER A 507 12.35 -14.28 -18.63
CA SER A 507 11.84 -15.55 -18.11
C SER A 507 10.69 -15.40 -17.10
N HIS A 508 10.62 -14.29 -16.36
CA HIS A 508 9.43 -13.96 -15.56
C HIS A 508 8.24 -13.52 -16.43
N VAL A 509 8.46 -12.62 -17.40
CA VAL A 509 7.40 -12.08 -18.30
C VAL A 509 6.73 -13.18 -19.11
N TYR A 510 7.53 -14.02 -19.75
CA TYR A 510 7.08 -15.08 -20.64
C TYR A 510 6.84 -16.42 -19.92
N LEU A 511 6.90 -16.47 -18.58
CA LEU A 511 6.78 -17.70 -17.78
C LEU A 511 7.64 -18.86 -18.31
N VAL A 512 8.97 -18.73 -18.17
CA VAL A 512 9.94 -19.80 -18.43
C VAL A 512 10.64 -20.16 -17.10
N PRO A 513 10.04 -21.00 -16.24
CA PRO A 513 10.47 -21.15 -14.84
C PRO A 513 11.90 -21.67 -14.69
N ASN A 514 12.31 -22.60 -15.56
CA ASN A 514 13.65 -23.20 -15.55
C ASN A 514 14.75 -22.17 -15.82
N LEU A 515 14.51 -21.21 -16.73
CA LEU A 515 15.41 -20.09 -16.97
C LEU A 515 15.36 -19.09 -15.80
N LYS A 516 14.17 -18.79 -15.28
CA LYS A 516 13.99 -17.89 -14.13
C LYS A 516 14.81 -18.35 -12.92
N GLN A 517 14.78 -19.65 -12.60
CA GLN A 517 15.57 -20.23 -11.50
C GLN A 517 17.08 -20.14 -11.77
N ARG A 518 17.55 -20.50 -12.98
CA ARG A 518 18.97 -20.40 -13.36
C ARG A 518 19.49 -18.96 -13.27
N CYS A 519 18.76 -18.00 -13.83
CA CYS A 519 19.12 -16.58 -13.76
C CYS A 519 19.09 -16.06 -12.32
N ALA A 520 18.08 -16.43 -11.51
CA ALA A 520 18.00 -16.02 -10.10
C ALA A 520 19.14 -16.61 -9.25
N LYS A 521 19.66 -17.80 -9.60
CA LYS A 521 20.86 -18.36 -8.99
C LYS A 521 22.09 -17.52 -9.34
N ALA A 522 22.40 -17.40 -10.64
CA ALA A 522 23.62 -16.77 -11.16
C ALA A 522 23.71 -15.27 -10.83
N VAL A 523 22.64 -14.51 -11.03
CA VAL A 523 22.57 -13.08 -10.63
C VAL A 523 22.71 -12.91 -9.11
N GLY A 524 22.37 -13.94 -8.33
CA GLY A 524 22.59 -13.99 -6.89
C GLY A 524 23.98 -14.47 -6.45
N GLU A 525 24.81 -14.94 -7.38
CA GLU A 525 26.24 -15.21 -7.15
C GLU A 525 27.11 -14.02 -7.60
N LEU A 526 26.68 -13.29 -8.63
CA LEU A 526 27.32 -12.07 -9.16
C LEU A 526 26.92 -10.78 -8.40
N LEU A 527 26.60 -10.88 -7.11
CA LEU A 527 26.22 -9.73 -6.30
C LEU A 527 27.45 -8.89 -5.93
N THR A 528 27.35 -7.58 -6.15
CA THR A 528 28.39 -6.60 -5.83
C THR A 528 27.78 -5.43 -5.06
N ILE A 529 28.63 -4.67 -4.36
CA ILE A 529 28.21 -3.50 -3.56
C ILE A 529 27.41 -2.50 -4.41
N GLU A 530 27.82 -2.26 -5.65
CA GLU A 530 27.14 -1.33 -6.57
C GLU A 530 25.83 -1.90 -7.16
N ASN A 531 25.76 -3.19 -7.49
CA ASN A 531 24.58 -3.76 -8.17
C ASN A 531 23.48 -4.24 -7.22
N VAL A 532 23.78 -4.55 -5.96
CA VAL A 532 22.86 -5.27 -5.07
C VAL A 532 21.54 -4.53 -4.84
N VAL A 533 21.51 -3.20 -4.85
CA VAL A 533 20.29 -2.40 -4.64
C VAL A 533 19.35 -2.46 -5.85
N ASP A 534 19.90 -2.49 -7.07
CA ASP A 534 19.12 -2.64 -8.30
C ASP A 534 18.64 -4.09 -8.47
N VAL A 535 19.49 -5.08 -8.16
CA VAL A 535 19.13 -6.50 -8.15
C VAL A 535 18.07 -6.81 -7.09
N LEU A 536 18.12 -6.18 -5.92
CA LEU A 536 17.10 -6.30 -4.88
C LEU A 536 15.72 -5.78 -5.34
N GLN A 537 15.68 -4.69 -6.11
CA GLN A 537 14.46 -4.17 -6.71
C GLN A 537 13.95 -5.10 -7.85
N LEU A 538 14.85 -5.62 -8.69
CA LEU A 538 14.52 -6.58 -9.73
C LEU A 538 13.94 -7.89 -9.16
N ALA A 539 14.59 -8.47 -8.13
CA ALA A 539 14.15 -9.70 -7.48
C ALA A 539 12.74 -9.57 -6.89
N ARG A 540 12.39 -8.38 -6.40
CA ARG A 540 11.04 -8.02 -5.95
C ARG A 540 10.05 -7.83 -7.10
N LEU A 541 10.48 -7.28 -8.24
CA LEU A 541 9.62 -7.07 -9.42
C LEU A 541 9.36 -8.35 -10.23
N CYS A 542 10.23 -9.36 -10.10
CA CYS A 542 10.13 -10.63 -10.82
C CYS A 542 9.69 -11.80 -9.93
N ASP A 543 9.20 -11.55 -8.71
CA ASP A 543 8.79 -12.57 -7.73
C ASP A 543 9.87 -13.66 -7.49
N ALA A 544 11.09 -13.26 -7.15
CA ALA A 544 12.25 -14.12 -6.94
C ALA A 544 12.73 -14.08 -5.47
N PRO A 545 12.05 -14.79 -4.54
CA PRO A 545 12.27 -14.65 -3.10
C PRO A 545 13.69 -15.04 -2.66
N ASP A 546 14.29 -16.09 -3.24
CA ASP A 546 15.63 -16.54 -2.85
C ASP A 546 16.72 -15.53 -3.24
N LEU A 547 16.60 -14.93 -4.43
CA LEU A 547 17.48 -13.84 -4.86
C LEU A 547 17.27 -12.60 -3.98
N TYR A 548 16.03 -12.28 -3.63
CA TYR A 548 15.71 -11.16 -2.73
C TYR A 548 16.32 -11.35 -1.33
N LEU A 549 16.30 -12.57 -0.79
CA LEU A 549 16.95 -12.94 0.47
C LEU A 549 18.48 -12.94 0.36
N LYS A 550 19.07 -13.44 -0.74
CA LYS A 550 20.51 -13.31 -1.04
C LYS A 550 20.93 -11.83 -1.03
N CYS A 551 20.22 -10.97 -1.75
CA CYS A 551 20.47 -9.53 -1.81
C CYS A 551 20.38 -8.87 -0.42
N MET A 552 19.35 -9.19 0.37
CA MET A 552 19.23 -8.66 1.74
C MET A 552 20.36 -9.10 2.66
N LYS A 553 20.80 -10.36 2.59
CA LYS A 553 21.96 -10.83 3.35
C LYS A 553 23.24 -10.08 2.94
N PHE A 554 23.45 -9.85 1.65
CA PHE A 554 24.59 -9.10 1.12
C PHE A 554 24.58 -7.62 1.57
N VAL A 555 23.43 -6.92 1.44
CA VAL A 555 23.26 -5.55 1.94
C VAL A 555 23.54 -5.47 3.45
N SER A 556 23.10 -6.47 4.22
CA SER A 556 23.30 -6.49 5.68
C SER A 556 24.77 -6.69 6.07
N GLY A 557 25.52 -7.48 5.29
CA GLY A 557 26.96 -7.67 5.48
C GLY A 557 27.82 -6.47 5.04
N HIS A 558 27.41 -5.75 3.99
CA HIS A 558 28.19 -4.66 3.40
C HIS A 558 27.58 -3.26 3.59
N PHE A 559 26.69 -3.09 4.59
CA PHE A 559 25.84 -1.90 4.75
C PHE A 559 26.58 -0.56 4.62
N LYS A 560 27.68 -0.34 5.35
CA LYS A 560 28.46 0.92 5.32
C LYS A 560 29.14 1.24 3.98
N ALA A 561 29.22 0.26 3.07
CA ALA A 561 29.69 0.45 1.70
C ALA A 561 28.50 0.64 0.75
N VAL A 562 27.48 -0.22 0.85
CA VAL A 562 26.22 -0.11 0.07
C VAL A 562 25.56 1.25 0.30
N GLU A 563 25.54 1.76 1.52
CA GLU A 563 24.99 3.07 1.90
C GLU A 563 25.61 4.24 1.12
N LYS A 564 26.87 4.10 0.71
CA LYS A 564 27.62 5.11 -0.05
C LYS A 564 27.39 5.03 -1.56
N THR A 565 26.68 4.01 -2.05
CA THR A 565 26.42 3.82 -3.50
C THR A 565 25.30 4.74 -4.01
N GLU A 566 25.34 5.04 -5.30
CA GLU A 566 24.29 5.79 -5.99
C GLU A 566 23.00 4.98 -6.19
N GLY A 567 23.05 3.66 -5.99
CA GLY A 567 21.89 2.79 -5.86
C GLY A 567 21.14 3.07 -4.54
N TRP A 568 21.86 3.02 -3.41
CA TRP A 568 21.26 3.22 -2.09
C TRP A 568 20.77 4.66 -1.84
N LYS A 569 21.60 5.66 -2.15
CA LYS A 569 21.20 7.08 -2.07
C LYS A 569 19.94 7.33 -2.90
N PHE A 570 19.83 6.70 -4.07
CA PHE A 570 18.62 6.82 -4.88
C PHE A 570 17.43 6.03 -4.33
N MET A 571 17.65 4.88 -3.69
CA MET A 571 16.59 4.17 -2.97
C MET A 571 16.01 5.07 -1.87
N GLN A 572 16.86 5.67 -1.03
CA GLN A 572 16.47 6.68 -0.02
C GLN A 572 15.78 7.91 -0.64
N ILE A 573 16.18 8.34 -1.84
CA ILE A 573 15.47 9.37 -2.59
C ILE A 573 14.08 8.87 -3.03
N MET A 574 13.93 7.65 -3.53
CA MET A 574 12.61 7.11 -3.92
C MET A 574 11.69 6.82 -2.72
N THR A 575 12.24 6.47 -1.56
CA THR A 575 11.54 6.22 -0.30
C THR A 575 11.85 7.33 0.71
N HIS A 576 11.14 8.46 0.60
CA HIS A 576 11.21 9.55 1.59
C HIS A 576 10.94 8.98 3.00
N GLY A 577 11.85 9.23 3.96
CA GLY A 577 11.69 8.82 5.37
C GLY A 577 12.76 7.92 5.99
N TRP A 578 13.78 7.45 5.25
CA TRP A 578 14.77 6.48 5.78
C TRP A 578 15.99 7.06 6.52
N SER A 579 16.20 8.39 6.57
CA SER A 579 17.47 8.99 7.01
C SER A 579 17.54 9.42 8.48
N SER A 580 16.50 9.17 9.30
CA SER A 580 16.37 9.71 10.67
C SER A 580 16.24 8.64 11.77
N ARG A 581 16.78 7.42 11.56
CA ARG A 581 16.83 6.37 12.62
C ARG A 581 18.03 5.40 12.54
N PHE A 582 19.15 5.80 11.94
CA PHE A 582 20.37 4.97 11.82
C PHE A 582 21.59 5.58 12.55
N SER A 583 21.55 5.63 13.88
CA SER A 583 22.69 5.99 14.74
C SER A 583 22.54 5.49 16.19
N ASN A 584 22.42 4.17 16.39
CA ASN A 584 23.21 3.40 17.38
C ASN A 584 22.79 1.93 17.49
N SER A 585 23.74 1.10 17.95
CA SER A 585 23.64 -0.34 18.29
C SER A 585 23.29 -1.33 17.17
N SER A 586 24.16 -2.33 17.03
CA SER A 586 24.10 -3.36 15.98
C SER A 586 23.14 -4.52 16.31
N MET A 587 22.50 -5.02 15.25
CA MET A 587 22.20 -6.44 15.00
C MET A 587 21.58 -7.29 16.12
N LYS A 588 20.29 -7.59 15.95
CA LYS A 588 19.78 -8.98 15.98
C LYS A 588 18.78 -9.22 14.85
N LEU A 589 18.75 -10.46 14.37
CA LEU A 589 18.36 -10.81 13.00
C LEU A 589 16.85 -10.84 12.77
N ASN A 590 16.29 -9.84 12.08
CA ASN A 590 14.90 -9.86 11.61
C ASN A 590 14.74 -10.72 10.34
N ARG A 591 13.85 -11.71 10.41
CA ARG A 591 13.28 -12.45 9.26
C ARG A 591 11.78 -12.11 9.20
N GLY A 592 11.25 -11.72 8.04
CA GLY A 592 9.79 -11.68 7.83
C GLY A 592 9.07 -10.32 7.77
N LYS A 593 9.73 -9.18 7.53
CA LYS A 593 9.03 -7.92 7.17
C LYS A 593 9.60 -7.30 5.90
N ARG A 594 8.75 -7.16 4.86
CA ARG A 594 8.97 -6.35 3.63
C ARG A 594 7.76 -6.40 2.70
N GLU A 595 7.31 -5.33 2.05
CA GLU A 595 7.55 -3.87 2.15
C GLU A 595 6.53 -3.21 1.19
N GLN A 596 5.80 -2.14 1.51
CA GLN A 596 4.85 -1.55 0.55
C GLN A 596 4.69 -0.02 0.61
N GLY A 597 5.79 0.71 0.42
CA GLY A 597 5.80 2.16 0.16
C GLY A 597 6.90 2.52 -0.84
N GLY A 598 6.60 3.38 -1.83
CA GLY A 598 7.57 3.74 -2.88
C GLY A 598 6.99 4.27 -4.20
N ILE A 599 6.03 5.20 -4.16
CA ILE A 599 5.33 5.70 -5.36
C ILE A 599 5.75 7.14 -5.75
N GLY A 600 6.21 7.97 -4.79
CA GLY A 600 6.38 9.42 -4.98
C GLY A 600 7.33 9.85 -6.11
N ARG A 601 8.52 9.26 -6.21
CA ARG A 601 9.57 9.68 -7.18
C ARG A 601 9.74 8.77 -8.40
N SER A 602 9.09 7.59 -8.41
CA SER A 602 8.96 6.76 -9.62
C SER A 602 8.29 7.54 -10.77
N ARG A 603 7.33 8.41 -10.42
CA ARG A 603 6.54 9.23 -11.34
C ARG A 603 7.39 10.09 -12.29
N ALA A 604 8.44 10.76 -11.81
CA ALA A 604 9.21 11.68 -12.64
C ALA A 604 10.00 10.97 -13.75
N CYS A 605 10.58 9.80 -13.45
CA CYS A 605 11.26 8.97 -14.46
C CYS A 605 10.26 8.37 -15.46
N MET A 606 9.02 8.10 -15.04
CA MET A 606 7.95 7.58 -15.89
C MET A 606 7.30 8.67 -16.77
N GLU A 607 7.17 9.91 -16.29
CA GLU A 607 6.77 11.06 -17.10
C GLU A 607 7.86 11.40 -18.14
N LEU A 608 9.14 11.26 -17.79
CA LEU A 608 10.25 11.36 -18.75
C LEU A 608 10.27 10.21 -19.77
N SER A 609 10.05 8.94 -19.38
CA SER A 609 10.04 7.84 -20.35
C SER A 609 8.88 7.94 -21.35
N VAL A 610 7.70 8.40 -20.91
CA VAL A 610 6.58 8.74 -21.80
C VAL A 610 6.93 9.93 -22.71
N ALA A 611 7.65 10.94 -22.22
CA ALA A 611 8.11 12.05 -23.07
C ALA A 611 9.12 11.59 -24.15
N MET A 612 9.96 10.59 -23.86
CA MET A 612 10.87 9.98 -24.84
C MET A 612 10.12 9.17 -25.91
N ASP A 613 9.13 8.35 -25.53
CA ASP A 613 8.22 7.68 -26.47
C ASP A 613 7.55 8.69 -27.42
N CYS A 614 7.00 9.78 -26.86
CA CYS A 614 6.30 10.81 -27.62
C CYS A 614 7.23 11.57 -28.59
N LEU A 615 8.45 11.89 -28.16
CA LEU A 615 9.47 12.53 -28.99
C LEU A 615 9.89 11.66 -30.19
N GLU A 616 10.15 10.38 -29.92
CA GLU A 616 10.55 9.39 -30.93
C GLU A 616 9.44 9.17 -31.97
N HIS A 617 8.19 9.03 -31.53
CA HIS A 617 6.99 8.95 -32.38
C HIS A 617 6.82 10.19 -33.28
N ILE A 618 6.85 11.42 -32.73
CA ILE A 618 6.68 12.66 -33.50
C ILE A 618 7.73 12.79 -34.60
N CYS A 619 9.00 12.48 -34.30
CA CYS A 619 10.09 12.57 -35.26
C CYS A 619 10.09 11.42 -36.29
N THR A 620 9.51 10.26 -35.94
CA THR A 620 9.53 9.07 -36.81
C THR A 620 8.37 9.03 -37.81
N GLU A 621 7.18 9.39 -37.35
CA GLU A 621 5.91 9.34 -38.10
C GLU A 621 5.49 10.70 -38.69
N GLY A 622 6.31 11.75 -38.50
CA GLY A 622 6.10 13.06 -39.13
C GLY A 622 4.90 13.85 -38.60
N CYS A 623 4.43 13.54 -37.38
CA CYS A 623 3.21 14.11 -36.80
C CYS A 623 3.42 15.58 -36.38
N MET A 624 3.41 16.49 -37.36
CA MET A 624 3.34 17.93 -37.17
C MET A 624 1.92 18.45 -37.42
N THR A 625 1.45 19.35 -36.57
CA THR A 625 0.13 19.98 -36.69
C THR A 625 0.09 21.02 -37.83
N SER A 626 -0.07 20.52 -39.05
CA SER A 626 -0.59 21.20 -40.25
C SER A 626 -1.83 20.42 -40.69
N GLY A 627 -2.95 21.11 -40.91
CA GLY A 627 -4.28 20.52 -40.65
C GLY A 627 -4.77 19.44 -41.61
N ARG A 628 -4.70 18.17 -41.18
CA ARG A 628 -5.76 17.14 -41.36
C ARG A 628 -5.64 16.09 -40.24
N MET A 629 -6.76 15.62 -39.71
CA MET A 629 -6.83 14.82 -38.48
C MET A 629 -7.07 13.34 -38.82
N THR A 630 -6.02 12.51 -38.88
CA THR A 630 -6.12 11.08 -39.24
C THR A 630 -5.52 10.15 -38.18
N CYS A 631 -5.77 10.43 -36.89
CA CYS A 631 -5.45 9.55 -35.77
C CYS A 631 -6.63 9.46 -34.79
N SER A 632 -7.55 8.52 -35.02
CA SER A 632 -8.73 8.28 -34.17
C SER A 632 -8.37 7.45 -32.92
N PRO A 633 -8.52 7.96 -31.67
CA PRO A 633 -8.01 7.28 -30.48
C PRO A 633 -9.07 6.51 -29.68
N PRO A 634 -8.87 5.21 -29.40
CA PRO A 634 -9.66 4.47 -28.40
C PRO A 634 -9.04 4.54 -26.99
N ARG A 635 -9.92 4.63 -25.98
CA ARG A 635 -9.68 4.45 -24.52
C ARG A 635 -8.80 5.50 -23.79
N LYS A 636 -8.89 5.49 -22.45
CA LYS A 636 -8.49 6.59 -21.54
C LYS A 636 -6.99 6.93 -21.52
N GLU A 637 -6.10 5.94 -21.64
CA GLU A 637 -4.64 6.17 -21.53
C GLU A 637 -4.06 7.01 -22.68
N ALA A 638 -4.71 6.99 -23.86
CA ALA A 638 -4.29 7.80 -25.01
C ALA A 638 -4.28 9.32 -24.70
N ARG A 639 -5.13 9.82 -23.80
CA ARG A 639 -5.19 11.25 -23.45
C ARG A 639 -3.89 11.78 -22.84
N ALA A 640 -3.18 10.97 -22.05
CA ALA A 640 -1.93 11.38 -21.40
C ALA A 640 -0.72 11.36 -22.36
N LYS A 641 -0.71 10.45 -23.33
CA LYS A 641 0.26 10.50 -24.44
C LYS A 641 -0.05 11.66 -25.39
N PHE A 642 -1.32 11.92 -25.70
CA PHE A 642 -1.74 13.03 -26.56
C PHE A 642 -1.33 14.41 -26.02
N SER A 643 -1.58 14.72 -24.74
CA SER A 643 -1.15 15.99 -24.14
C SER A 643 0.36 16.15 -24.09
N THR A 644 1.10 15.06 -23.84
CA THR A 644 2.57 15.04 -23.88
C THR A 644 3.09 15.27 -25.31
N CYS A 645 2.52 14.61 -26.33
CA CYS A 645 2.84 14.85 -27.73
C CYS A 645 2.58 16.31 -28.14
N GLN A 646 1.41 16.87 -27.78
CA GLN A 646 1.06 18.26 -28.09
C GLN A 646 2.05 19.26 -27.43
N GLY A 647 2.45 19.00 -26.18
CA GLY A 647 3.47 19.79 -25.49
C GLY A 647 4.83 19.74 -26.20
N ILE A 648 5.27 18.56 -26.65
CA ILE A 648 6.53 18.38 -27.38
C ILE A 648 6.46 19.03 -28.77
N GLN A 649 5.37 18.88 -29.52
CA GLN A 649 5.14 19.57 -30.80
C GLN A 649 5.28 21.10 -30.68
N LEU A 650 4.72 21.69 -29.61
CA LEU A 650 4.84 23.13 -29.34
C LEU A 650 6.29 23.53 -29.01
N LEU A 651 7.05 22.68 -28.31
CA LEU A 651 8.48 22.91 -28.09
C LEU A 651 9.30 22.77 -29.38
N ILE A 652 8.99 21.81 -30.26
CA ILE A 652 9.65 21.66 -31.58
C ILE A 652 9.39 22.89 -32.46
N LYS A 653 8.13 23.30 -32.63
CA LYS A 653 7.74 24.49 -33.40
C LYS A 653 8.44 25.75 -32.87
N HIS A 654 8.50 25.92 -31.55
CA HIS A 654 9.22 27.03 -30.94
C HIS A 654 10.75 26.95 -31.14
N PHE A 655 11.34 25.76 -31.01
CA PHE A 655 12.78 25.56 -31.17
C PHE A 655 13.26 25.84 -32.61
N ALA A 656 12.45 25.50 -33.60
CA ALA A 656 12.69 25.82 -35.00
C ALA A 656 12.68 27.35 -35.25
N ALA A 657 11.70 28.08 -34.69
CA ALA A 657 11.49 29.51 -34.96
C ALA A 657 12.24 30.48 -34.00
N CYS A 658 12.75 30.02 -32.86
CA CYS A 658 13.35 30.91 -31.86
C CYS A 658 14.75 31.40 -32.30
N ARG A 659 14.91 32.73 -32.42
CA ARG A 659 16.22 33.36 -32.69
C ARG A 659 17.22 33.14 -31.54
N ASN A 660 16.74 33.04 -30.29
CA ASN A 660 17.57 32.86 -29.08
C ASN A 660 17.78 31.38 -28.71
N ARG A 661 17.81 30.47 -29.71
CA ARG A 661 17.96 29.01 -29.52
C ARG A 661 19.39 28.56 -29.24
N VAL A 662 20.37 29.26 -29.81
CA VAL A 662 21.81 29.05 -29.57
C VAL A 662 22.17 29.65 -28.21
N ASN A 663 23.10 29.03 -27.49
CA ASN A 663 23.53 29.39 -26.11
C ASN A 663 22.41 29.46 -25.05
N GLY A 664 21.19 28.99 -25.39
CA GLY A 664 20.13 28.72 -24.43
C GLY A 664 19.43 29.95 -23.84
N GLY A 665 19.40 31.08 -24.54
CA GLY A 665 18.72 32.29 -24.05
C GLY A 665 17.24 32.12 -23.73
N CYS A 666 16.54 31.17 -24.37
CA CYS A 666 15.14 30.86 -24.08
C CYS A 666 14.94 29.59 -23.23
N PHE A 667 14.13 29.69 -22.16
CA PHE A 667 13.73 28.58 -21.28
C PHE A 667 13.06 27.40 -22.00
N ARG A 668 12.23 27.67 -23.03
CA ARG A 668 11.60 26.62 -23.85
C ARG A 668 12.65 25.87 -24.69
N CYS A 669 13.65 26.58 -25.22
CA CYS A 669 14.78 25.97 -25.92
C CYS A 669 15.69 25.17 -24.98
N LYS A 670 15.97 25.65 -23.76
CA LYS A 670 16.72 24.87 -22.74
C LYS A 670 16.04 23.52 -22.47
N ARG A 671 14.71 23.50 -22.30
CA ARG A 671 13.94 22.26 -22.09
C ARG A 671 14.01 21.31 -23.29
N MET A 672 13.92 21.82 -24.52
CA MET A 672 14.10 21.00 -25.73
C MET A 672 15.51 20.41 -25.79
N TRP A 673 16.55 21.24 -25.61
CA TRP A 673 17.95 20.78 -25.56
C TRP A 673 18.16 19.65 -24.52
N GLN A 674 17.55 19.74 -23.34
CA GLN A 674 17.60 18.69 -22.31
C GLN A 674 16.91 17.39 -22.75
N LEU A 675 15.75 17.46 -23.40
CA LEU A 675 15.04 16.27 -23.92
C LEU A 675 15.81 15.60 -25.07
N LEU A 676 16.43 16.38 -25.96
CA LEU A 676 17.25 15.84 -27.04
C LEU A 676 18.53 15.18 -26.52
N ARG A 677 19.21 15.77 -25.51
CA ARG A 677 20.36 15.13 -24.82
C ARG A 677 19.92 13.86 -24.10
N LEU A 678 18.73 13.84 -23.48
CA LEU A 678 18.24 12.65 -22.78
C LEU A 678 17.99 11.52 -23.76
N HIS A 679 17.32 11.80 -24.89
CA HIS A 679 17.08 10.83 -25.95
C HIS A 679 18.40 10.29 -26.54
N SER A 680 19.38 11.15 -26.88
CA SER A 680 20.67 10.70 -27.41
C SER A 680 21.48 9.86 -26.43
N SER A 681 21.27 10.03 -25.13
CA SER A 681 21.90 9.22 -24.08
C SER A 681 21.29 7.82 -23.94
N MET A 682 20.13 7.55 -24.55
CA MET A 682 19.38 6.28 -24.46
C MET A 682 18.92 5.72 -25.81
N CYS A 683 19.39 6.28 -26.92
CA CYS A 683 19.08 5.85 -28.27
C CYS A 683 20.30 5.14 -28.88
N ASP A 684 20.18 3.86 -29.20
CA ASP A 684 21.29 3.07 -29.74
C ASP A 684 21.55 3.33 -31.24
N GLN A 685 20.52 3.71 -31.99
CA GLN A 685 20.53 3.89 -33.44
C GLN A 685 21.30 5.15 -33.87
N LEU A 686 22.58 5.00 -34.22
CA LEU A 686 23.49 6.10 -34.57
C LEU A 686 23.23 6.75 -35.95
N GLU A 687 22.92 5.94 -36.97
CA GLU A 687 22.74 6.42 -38.36
C GLU A 687 21.25 6.53 -38.76
N SER A 688 20.35 5.77 -38.15
CA SER A 688 18.93 5.69 -38.53
C SER A 688 17.95 6.47 -37.63
N CYS A 689 18.43 7.04 -36.51
CA CYS A 689 17.56 7.82 -35.62
C CYS A 689 17.11 9.14 -36.25
N LYS A 690 15.78 9.31 -36.35
CA LYS A 690 15.13 10.51 -36.91
C LYS A 690 15.01 11.69 -35.94
N VAL A 691 15.40 11.53 -34.67
CA VAL A 691 15.26 12.61 -33.66
C VAL A 691 16.35 13.68 -33.88
N PRO A 692 15.98 14.97 -34.05
CA PRO A 692 16.95 16.03 -34.33
C PRO A 692 18.09 16.12 -33.32
N LEU A 693 19.30 16.40 -33.82
CA LEU A 693 20.53 16.59 -33.03
C LEU A 693 20.99 15.35 -32.22
N CYS A 694 20.29 14.20 -32.30
CA CYS A 694 20.64 12.98 -31.58
C CYS A 694 22.08 12.52 -31.86
N ARG A 695 22.46 12.43 -33.14
CA ARG A 695 23.83 12.10 -33.59
C ARG A 695 24.86 13.10 -33.09
N GLN A 696 24.56 14.40 -33.13
CA GLN A 696 25.49 15.46 -32.69
C GLN A 696 25.76 15.39 -31.18
N PHE A 697 24.73 15.17 -30.37
CA PHE A 697 24.90 14.94 -28.93
C PHE A 697 25.66 13.65 -28.63
N LYS A 698 25.34 12.54 -29.31
CA LYS A 698 25.97 11.24 -29.05
C LYS A 698 27.46 11.25 -29.40
N LEU A 699 27.84 11.91 -30.50
CA LEU A 699 29.25 12.18 -30.85
C LEU A 699 29.93 13.08 -29.79
N LYS A 700 29.29 14.18 -29.39
CA LYS A 700 29.85 15.08 -28.37
C LYS A 700 30.10 14.37 -27.03
N MET A 701 29.16 13.56 -26.57
CA MET A 701 29.30 12.74 -25.35
C MET A 701 30.40 11.66 -25.45
N GLN A 702 30.77 11.23 -26.66
CA GLN A 702 31.90 10.31 -26.86
C GLN A 702 33.26 11.03 -26.80
N GLN A 703 33.31 12.34 -27.12
CA GLN A 703 34.50 13.17 -27.04
C GLN A 703 34.77 13.71 -25.61
N GLU A 704 33.71 14.04 -24.85
CA GLU A 704 33.79 14.59 -23.48
C GLU A 704 34.17 13.53 -22.41
N LYS A 705 35.26 12.79 -22.63
CA LYS A 705 35.73 11.66 -21.78
C LYS A 705 36.25 12.06 -20.38
N LYS A 706 36.26 13.34 -20.02
CA LYS A 706 36.48 13.85 -18.66
C LYS A 706 35.40 14.88 -18.32
N GLY A 707 34.55 14.57 -17.34
CA GLY A 707 33.60 15.52 -16.75
C GLY A 707 32.10 15.18 -16.88
N ASP A 708 31.70 14.12 -17.59
CA ASP A 708 30.26 13.82 -17.75
C ASP A 708 29.59 13.44 -16.42
N ASP A 709 28.61 14.25 -16.01
CA ASP A 709 27.96 14.24 -14.71
C ASP A 709 27.41 12.84 -14.32
N ALA A 710 27.83 12.35 -13.15
CA ALA A 710 27.36 11.08 -12.62
C ALA A 710 25.84 11.08 -12.42
N LEU A 711 25.25 12.21 -12.03
CA LEU A 711 23.80 12.39 -11.87
C LEU A 711 23.07 12.26 -13.21
N TRP A 712 23.66 12.72 -14.32
CA TRP A 712 23.11 12.57 -15.67
C TRP A 712 23.10 11.11 -16.11
N ARG A 713 24.25 10.42 -16.03
CA ARG A 713 24.34 8.98 -16.38
C ARG A 713 23.43 8.11 -15.50
N LEU A 714 23.24 8.50 -14.25
CA LEU A 714 22.30 7.86 -13.32
C LEU A 714 20.83 8.10 -13.70
N LEU A 715 20.46 9.33 -14.07
CA LEU A 715 19.12 9.68 -14.58
C LEU A 715 18.78 8.88 -15.85
N VAL A 716 19.72 8.80 -16.80
CA VAL A 716 19.56 8.06 -18.06
C VAL A 716 19.22 6.59 -17.78
N LYS A 717 20.03 5.90 -16.96
CA LYS A 717 19.74 4.51 -16.52
C LYS A 717 18.32 4.37 -15.95
N LYS A 718 17.88 5.33 -15.13
CA LYS A 718 16.59 5.26 -14.41
C LYS A 718 15.38 5.59 -15.29
N VAL A 719 15.54 6.46 -16.30
CA VAL A 719 14.53 6.66 -17.35
C VAL A 719 14.43 5.44 -18.27
N VAL A 720 15.54 4.77 -18.59
CA VAL A 720 15.53 3.47 -19.31
C VAL A 720 14.81 2.40 -18.49
N SER A 721 15.16 2.19 -17.21
CA SER A 721 14.46 1.24 -16.33
C SER A 721 12.97 1.56 -16.20
N ALA A 722 12.58 2.84 -16.14
CA ALA A 722 11.18 3.26 -16.14
C ALA A 722 10.47 3.00 -17.48
N ARG A 723 11.16 3.12 -18.62
CA ARG A 723 10.64 2.74 -19.95
C ARG A 723 10.36 1.24 -20.01
N VAL A 724 11.31 0.42 -19.56
CA VAL A 724 11.15 -1.04 -19.46
C VAL A 724 9.98 -1.40 -18.54
N MET A 725 9.93 -0.86 -17.31
CA MET A 725 8.80 -1.09 -16.39
C MET A 725 7.45 -0.63 -16.94
N SER A 726 7.40 0.40 -17.79
CA SER A 726 6.17 0.82 -18.48
C SER A 726 5.74 -0.21 -19.52
N SER A 727 6.66 -0.71 -20.34
CA SER A 727 6.39 -1.80 -21.30
C SER A 727 5.95 -3.09 -20.58
N LEU A 728 6.59 -3.45 -19.47
CA LEU A 728 6.22 -4.60 -18.64
C LEU A 728 4.78 -4.48 -18.11
N LYS A 729 4.38 -3.29 -17.63
CA LYS A 729 3.00 -3.02 -17.19
C LYS A 729 1.99 -3.09 -18.35
N LEU A 730 2.33 -2.56 -19.53
CA LEU A 730 1.49 -2.64 -20.73
C LEU A 730 1.32 -4.09 -21.21
N LEU A 731 2.36 -4.92 -21.15
CA LEU A 731 2.30 -6.34 -21.48
C LEU A 731 1.48 -7.12 -20.45
N LYS A 732 1.67 -6.87 -19.14
CA LYS A 732 0.83 -7.45 -18.09
C LYS A 732 -0.65 -7.09 -18.26
N ARG A 733 -0.96 -5.81 -18.54
CA ARG A 733 -2.34 -5.37 -18.80
C ARG A 733 -2.94 -6.02 -20.05
N LYS A 734 -2.19 -6.10 -21.15
CA LYS A 734 -2.62 -6.80 -22.38
C LYS A 734 -2.88 -8.30 -22.13
N ARG A 735 -2.12 -8.93 -21.24
CA ARG A 735 -2.29 -10.33 -20.82
C ARG A 735 -3.52 -10.53 -19.91
N GLU A 736 -3.80 -9.58 -19.03
CA GLU A 736 -5.02 -9.54 -18.20
C GLU A 736 -6.28 -9.29 -19.03
N GLU A 737 -6.19 -8.55 -20.14
CA GLU A 737 -7.28 -8.42 -21.12
C GLU A 737 -7.42 -9.69 -21.99
N GLN A 738 -6.32 -10.27 -22.45
CA GLN A 738 -6.27 -11.52 -23.22
C GLN A 738 -6.94 -12.68 -22.47
N LEU A 739 -6.62 -12.86 -21.19
CA LEU A 739 -7.21 -13.89 -20.34
C LEU A 739 -8.74 -13.69 -20.14
N ARG A 740 -9.22 -12.44 -20.20
CA ARG A 740 -10.67 -12.14 -20.14
C ARG A 740 -11.37 -12.44 -21.46
N GLU A 741 -10.70 -12.25 -22.60
CA GLU A 741 -11.22 -12.63 -23.92
C GLU A 741 -11.38 -14.17 -24.00
N THR A 742 -10.36 -14.95 -23.64
CA THR A 742 -10.42 -16.42 -23.66
C THR A 742 -11.51 -17.01 -22.75
N ILE A 743 -11.76 -16.38 -21.59
CA ILE A 743 -12.79 -16.83 -20.64
C ILE A 743 -14.22 -16.58 -21.16
N GLN A 744 -14.44 -15.66 -22.11
CA GLN A 744 -15.76 -15.44 -22.72
C GLN A 744 -16.08 -16.41 -23.86
N ASP A 745 -15.08 -16.98 -24.52
CA ASP A 745 -15.25 -17.82 -25.73
C ASP A 745 -15.41 -19.32 -25.42
N HIS A 746 -15.46 -19.71 -24.14
CA HIS A 746 -15.69 -21.08 -23.67
C HIS A 746 -17.05 -21.23 -22.99
N GLY A 747 -18.10 -20.79 -23.69
CA GLY A 747 -19.48 -21.13 -23.37
C GLY A 747 -19.73 -22.64 -23.49
N ILE A 748 -20.42 -23.21 -22.50
CA ILE A 748 -20.66 -24.66 -22.38
C ILE A 748 -21.45 -25.19 -23.59
N ARG A 749 -20.80 -25.95 -24.47
CA ARG A 749 -21.48 -26.79 -25.47
C ARG A 749 -21.85 -28.13 -24.86
N THR A 750 -23.11 -28.27 -24.45
CA THR A 750 -23.70 -29.57 -24.11
C THR A 750 -23.85 -30.42 -25.37
N PHE A 751 -23.03 -31.46 -25.51
CA PHE A 751 -23.34 -32.58 -26.40
C PHE A 751 -24.36 -33.51 -25.75
N ARG A 752 -25.31 -34.01 -26.55
CA ARG A 752 -26.24 -35.09 -26.19
C ARG A 752 -26.36 -36.00 -27.41
N LEU A 753 -25.80 -37.22 -27.26
CA LEU A 753 -25.64 -38.25 -28.30
C LEU A 753 -24.85 -37.75 -29.51
#